data_AF-A0A803PH76-F1
#
_entry.id   AF-A0A803PH76-F1
#
_cell.length_a   1.000
_cell.length_b   1.000
_cell.length_c   1.000
_cell.angle_alpha   90.00
_cell.angle_beta   90.00
_cell.angle_gamma   90.00
#
_symmetry.space_group_name_H-M   'P 1'
#
loop_
_entity.id
_entity.type
_entity.pdbx_description
1 polymer ?
#
loop_
_entity_poly.entity_id
_entity_poly.type
_entity_poly.pdbx_seq_one_letter_code
_entity_poly.pdbx_strand_id
1 'polypeptide(L)'
;MVGKTLAIMGFGKVGSEVARRAKGLGMHVIAHDPYAAADRARGVGVELVSFDQAVSTADFISLHMPLTPTTSKLFNDDTFSKVKKGVRIINVARGGVIDEEALVRALDAGVVAQAALDVFTEEPPPKDSKLVQHENVIVTPHLGASTKEAQEGVAIEIAEAVVGALNGELSATAVNAPMVPPEVLSELAPYVTLAEKLGKLAMQLVAGGSGIKSVRVIYKTARDPDDFDTRLLRAMIIKGIIEPISASIVNLVNADFTAKQKGLRISEERVRVDTSPEFPVDSIEIRISGVESRFASSVVENGEVKIEGKVKYGVPHLRCVGNFDVDVSLEGNLILCRQVDQPGMIGQVGNILASQNVNVSFMSVGRIALKRKAIMAIGVDEEPNKDTLLKIGQVRTIFITGLPDDVKERELQNLLRWLPGYEASQVNSKGEKPMGFALFASAQQAIAAKDTLQNMVFDADSKSVLHTEMAKKNLFVKRGIVADSNAYDQSKRMRTGGDYSHAGYTSPSPFHPPPPPVWAHHGYMAPPPPPFDPYGGYPVPPVPMSAPAPVPAPSSYVPVQNTKDNPPCNTLFIGNLGENINEEELRGLFSVQPGFKQMKILRQERHTVCFIEFEDLNTATHVHHNLQGAVIPSSGIFKFVFAVDKQPRNISKEVDKLVIFLAKRDGIDKLVKTFQYVSKLVHWHAEFTHPNMAQRFKQWEVASGLSRKAFRTGRFLTGFNTLRRNPGATPSFKFLGVLANAGEMVYFFFDHFLWLSRIGTLDPKLATKMSYISAFGESFGYIFFVVMDLIMLKKGVEKERKLLKEKGSDDDEVSESIKKIKVDRVMRLMSVAANVADLFIALAEIEPNPFCNHVLTLGLSGLVSAWAGWYRNWPT
;
A
#
# COMPACT_ATOMS: atom_id res chain seq x y z
N MET A 1 54.35 -18.51 -5.88
CA MET A 1 53.26 -18.18 -6.83
C MET A 1 53.75 -17.28 -7.95
N VAL A 2 54.63 -16.30 -7.69
CA VAL A 2 55.36 -15.55 -8.74
C VAL A 2 55.83 -16.46 -9.88
N GLY A 3 55.55 -16.06 -11.13
CA GLY A 3 55.97 -16.78 -12.35
C GLY A 3 55.22 -18.09 -12.64
N LYS A 4 54.12 -18.37 -11.93
CA LYS A 4 53.27 -19.56 -12.16
C LYS A 4 51.98 -19.19 -12.89
N THR A 5 51.46 -20.11 -13.69
CA THR A 5 50.21 -19.92 -14.45
C THR A 5 49.01 -20.36 -13.63
N LEU A 6 48.05 -19.44 -13.45
CA LEU A 6 46.70 -19.72 -12.97
C LEU A 6 45.73 -19.71 -14.16
N ALA A 7 45.05 -20.83 -14.37
CA ALA A 7 43.87 -20.89 -15.23
C ALA A 7 42.60 -20.66 -14.39
N ILE A 8 41.75 -19.74 -14.84
CA ILE A 8 40.45 -19.42 -14.23
C ILE A 8 39.35 -19.94 -15.14
N MET A 9 38.63 -20.97 -14.69
CA MET A 9 37.54 -21.56 -15.45
C MET A 9 36.25 -20.85 -15.04
N GLY A 10 35.62 -20.11 -15.96
CA GLY A 10 34.53 -19.17 -15.68
C GLY A 10 35.05 -17.78 -15.26
N PHE A 11 34.79 -16.76 -16.08
CA PHE A 11 35.29 -15.40 -15.94
C PHE A 11 34.20 -14.39 -15.53
N GLY A 12 33.20 -14.87 -14.78
CA GLY A 12 32.19 -14.03 -14.13
C GLY A 12 32.72 -13.19 -12.97
N LYS A 13 31.79 -12.55 -12.22
CA LYS A 13 32.07 -11.60 -11.12
C LYS A 13 33.16 -12.08 -10.15
N VAL A 14 33.10 -13.35 -9.72
CA VAL A 14 34.11 -13.96 -8.82
C VAL A 14 35.43 -14.24 -9.54
N GLY A 15 35.40 -14.85 -10.73
CA GLY A 15 36.59 -15.18 -11.52
C GLY A 15 37.44 -13.95 -11.85
N SER A 16 36.83 -12.83 -12.21
CA SER A 16 37.55 -11.56 -12.44
C SER A 16 38.22 -11.00 -11.17
N GLU A 17 37.60 -11.19 -10.01
CA GLU A 17 38.15 -10.75 -8.72
C GLU A 17 39.28 -11.67 -8.21
N VAL A 18 39.22 -12.96 -8.52
CA VAL A 18 40.33 -13.90 -8.32
C VAL A 18 41.50 -13.55 -9.23
N ALA A 19 41.24 -13.26 -10.51
CA ALA A 19 42.28 -12.83 -11.47
C ALA A 19 43.05 -11.60 -10.99
N ARG A 20 42.31 -10.58 -10.50
CA ARG A 20 42.89 -9.33 -9.97
C ARG A 20 43.80 -9.59 -8.77
N ARG A 21 43.44 -10.52 -7.88
CA ARG A 21 44.27 -10.91 -6.71
C ARG A 21 45.49 -11.73 -7.12
N ALA A 22 45.32 -12.73 -7.99
CA ALA A 22 46.41 -13.59 -8.46
C ALA A 22 47.51 -12.81 -9.21
N LYS A 23 47.13 -11.79 -10.00
CA LYS A 23 48.07 -10.82 -10.60
C LYS A 23 48.89 -10.06 -9.55
N GLY A 24 48.27 -9.64 -8.46
CA GLY A 24 48.96 -9.04 -7.31
C GLY A 24 49.95 -9.97 -6.60
N LEU A 25 49.82 -11.29 -6.80
CA LEU A 25 50.74 -12.33 -6.30
C LEU A 25 51.82 -12.72 -7.34
N GLY A 26 51.93 -11.97 -8.44
CA GLY A 26 52.91 -12.18 -9.50
C GLY A 26 52.63 -13.39 -10.41
N MET A 27 51.39 -13.87 -10.46
CA MET A 27 51.00 -15.00 -11.32
C MET A 27 50.68 -14.53 -12.74
N HIS A 28 50.98 -15.38 -13.72
CA HIS A 28 50.39 -15.27 -15.06
C HIS A 28 48.95 -15.79 -14.98
N VAL A 29 47.98 -15.04 -15.49
CA VAL A 29 46.56 -15.39 -15.37
C VAL A 29 45.93 -15.48 -16.75
N ILE A 30 45.45 -16.68 -17.07
CA ILE A 30 44.63 -17.00 -18.24
C ILE A 30 43.24 -17.42 -17.77
N ALA A 31 42.23 -17.29 -18.60
CA ALA A 31 40.88 -17.72 -18.28
C ALA A 31 40.21 -18.45 -19.44
N HIS A 32 39.34 -19.40 -19.12
CA HIS A 32 38.45 -20.03 -20.09
C HIS A 32 37.00 -19.76 -19.71
N ASP A 33 36.30 -19.01 -20.56
CA ASP A 33 34.85 -18.77 -20.47
C ASP A 33 34.33 -18.46 -21.88
N PRO A 34 33.46 -19.31 -22.48
CA PRO A 34 32.94 -19.09 -23.83
C PRO A 34 31.91 -17.96 -23.93
N TYR A 35 31.47 -17.39 -22.81
CA TYR A 35 30.49 -16.29 -22.76
C TYR A 35 31.11 -14.95 -22.34
N ALA A 36 32.42 -14.91 -22.02
CA ALA A 36 33.08 -13.69 -21.59
C ALA A 36 33.54 -12.82 -22.78
N ALA A 37 33.19 -11.52 -22.75
CA ALA A 37 33.68 -10.56 -23.73
C ALA A 37 35.20 -10.37 -23.63
N ALA A 38 35.92 -10.61 -24.72
CA ALA A 38 37.39 -10.59 -24.74
C ALA A 38 38.00 -9.26 -24.28
N ASP A 39 37.37 -8.12 -24.59
CA ASP A 39 37.84 -6.80 -24.15
C ASP A 39 37.73 -6.59 -22.64
N ARG A 40 36.76 -7.23 -21.97
CA ARG A 40 36.65 -7.21 -20.51
C ARG A 40 37.79 -7.98 -19.84
N ALA A 41 38.22 -9.08 -20.44
CA ALA A 41 39.40 -9.84 -19.97
C ALA A 41 40.69 -9.05 -20.25
N ARG A 42 40.86 -8.53 -21.48
CA ARG A 42 41.99 -7.66 -21.85
C ARG A 42 42.11 -6.43 -20.96
N GLY A 43 40.99 -5.82 -20.56
CA GLY A 43 40.96 -4.64 -19.67
C GLY A 43 41.54 -4.87 -18.27
N VAL A 44 41.55 -6.11 -17.78
CA VAL A 44 42.29 -6.51 -16.55
C VAL A 44 43.57 -7.30 -16.88
N GLY A 45 43.96 -7.34 -18.16
CA GLY A 45 45.14 -8.02 -18.70
C GLY A 45 45.11 -9.55 -18.58
N VAL A 46 43.92 -10.16 -18.60
CA VAL A 46 43.74 -11.62 -18.64
C VAL A 46 43.54 -12.05 -20.08
N GLU A 47 44.21 -13.13 -20.48
CA GLU A 47 44.02 -13.75 -21.79
C GLU A 47 42.86 -14.76 -21.73
N LEU A 48 41.90 -14.66 -22.65
CA LEU A 48 40.91 -15.72 -22.85
C LEU A 48 41.48 -16.78 -23.79
N VAL A 49 41.45 -18.04 -23.35
CA VAL A 49 42.07 -19.18 -24.03
C VAL A 49 41.07 -20.33 -24.24
N SER A 50 41.42 -21.31 -25.07
CA SER A 50 40.62 -22.55 -25.19
C SER A 50 40.68 -23.39 -23.92
N PHE A 51 39.72 -24.31 -23.75
CA PHE A 51 39.69 -25.21 -22.60
C PHE A 51 40.98 -26.05 -22.51
N ASP A 52 41.38 -26.67 -23.61
CA ASP A 52 42.60 -27.50 -23.68
C ASP A 52 43.87 -26.68 -23.41
N GLN A 53 43.95 -25.43 -23.87
CA GLN A 53 45.07 -24.53 -23.56
C GLN A 53 45.09 -24.13 -22.08
N ALA A 54 43.93 -23.89 -21.46
CA ALA A 54 43.83 -23.59 -20.04
C ALA A 54 44.32 -24.74 -19.16
N VAL A 55 43.84 -25.98 -19.42
CA VAL A 55 44.17 -27.14 -18.57
C VAL A 55 45.62 -27.62 -18.75
N SER A 56 46.16 -27.56 -19.98
CA SER A 56 47.51 -28.05 -20.28
C SER A 56 48.65 -27.12 -19.84
N THR A 57 48.40 -25.80 -19.78
CA THR A 57 49.45 -24.80 -19.43
C THR A 57 49.48 -24.42 -17.95
N ALA A 58 48.41 -24.66 -17.21
CA ALA A 58 48.24 -24.27 -15.81
C ALA A 58 49.21 -24.96 -14.84
N ASP A 59 49.74 -24.20 -13.87
CA ASP A 59 50.26 -24.75 -12.60
C ASP A 59 49.16 -24.81 -11.52
N PHE A 60 48.15 -23.94 -11.63
CA PHE A 60 46.98 -23.84 -10.77
C PHE A 60 45.71 -23.70 -11.61
N ILE A 61 44.62 -24.38 -11.25
CA ILE A 61 43.30 -24.25 -11.89
C ILE A 61 42.29 -23.87 -10.82
N SER A 62 41.53 -22.79 -11.02
CA SER A 62 40.47 -22.34 -10.09
C SER A 62 39.13 -22.29 -10.79
N LEU A 63 38.13 -22.97 -10.23
CA LEU A 63 36.81 -23.15 -10.82
C LEU A 63 35.81 -22.12 -10.29
N HIS A 64 35.18 -21.39 -11.21
CA HIS A 64 34.18 -20.33 -10.99
C HIS A 64 33.00 -20.42 -11.98
N MET A 65 32.80 -21.58 -12.60
CA MET A 65 31.68 -21.88 -13.50
C MET A 65 30.41 -22.24 -12.73
N PRO A 66 29.21 -21.95 -13.27
CA PRO A 66 27.97 -22.55 -12.80
C PRO A 66 27.95 -24.07 -13.11
N LEU A 67 27.16 -24.83 -12.36
CA LEU A 67 26.84 -26.22 -12.70
C LEU A 67 25.69 -26.25 -13.72
N THR A 68 25.94 -26.86 -14.87
CA THR A 68 25.00 -27.03 -15.99
C THR A 68 25.18 -28.42 -16.59
N PRO A 69 24.31 -28.89 -17.51
CA PRO A 69 24.55 -30.12 -18.25
C PRO A 69 25.87 -30.12 -19.06
N THR A 70 26.41 -28.94 -19.39
CA THR A 70 27.66 -28.77 -20.14
C THR A 70 28.92 -28.61 -19.27
N THR A 71 28.77 -28.30 -17.98
CA THR A 71 29.89 -28.20 -17.01
C THR A 71 29.92 -29.31 -15.96
N SER A 72 28.85 -30.12 -15.88
CA SER A 72 28.79 -31.33 -15.04
C SER A 72 29.88 -32.32 -15.46
N LYS A 73 30.70 -32.74 -14.49
CA LYS A 73 31.86 -33.63 -14.65
C LYS A 73 32.81 -33.19 -15.77
N LEU A 74 32.95 -31.88 -16.00
CA LEU A 74 33.87 -31.32 -16.98
C LEU A 74 35.33 -31.62 -16.61
N PHE A 75 35.66 -31.69 -15.32
CA PHE A 75 36.94 -32.21 -14.85
C PHE A 75 36.81 -33.70 -14.50
N ASN A 76 37.22 -34.55 -15.43
CA ASN A 76 37.14 -36.01 -15.43
C ASN A 76 38.49 -36.63 -15.84
N ASP A 77 38.58 -37.97 -15.95
CA ASP A 77 39.82 -38.68 -16.27
C ASP A 77 40.48 -38.23 -17.60
N ASP A 78 39.71 -37.92 -18.65
CA ASP A 78 40.26 -37.37 -19.91
C ASP A 78 40.87 -35.98 -19.69
N THR A 79 40.17 -35.10 -18.96
CA THR A 79 40.70 -33.77 -18.62
C THR A 79 41.93 -33.88 -17.71
N PHE A 80 41.93 -34.80 -16.75
CA PHE A 80 43.10 -35.06 -15.91
C PHE A 80 44.26 -35.74 -16.67
N SER A 81 44.01 -36.40 -17.82
CA SER A 81 45.09 -36.84 -18.71
C SER A 81 45.82 -35.69 -19.42
N LYS A 82 45.15 -34.53 -19.54
CA LYS A 82 45.62 -33.33 -20.28
C LYS A 82 46.24 -32.26 -19.36
N VAL A 83 46.03 -32.32 -18.05
CA VAL A 83 46.64 -31.34 -17.12
C VAL A 83 48.14 -31.54 -16.98
N LYS A 84 48.84 -30.45 -16.68
CA LYS A 84 50.24 -30.47 -16.27
C LYS A 84 50.44 -31.32 -15.01
N LYS A 85 51.33 -32.33 -15.06
CA LYS A 85 51.64 -33.15 -13.87
C LYS A 85 52.14 -32.28 -12.72
N GLY A 86 51.49 -32.41 -11.56
CA GLY A 86 51.74 -31.60 -10.38
C GLY A 86 50.88 -30.32 -10.27
N VAL A 87 49.84 -30.18 -11.09
CA VAL A 87 48.85 -29.09 -11.00
C VAL A 87 48.16 -29.06 -9.64
N ARG A 88 47.70 -27.88 -9.20
CA ARG A 88 46.81 -27.72 -8.04
C ARG A 88 45.44 -27.22 -8.47
N ILE A 89 44.38 -27.78 -7.89
CA ILE A 89 43.00 -27.52 -8.32
C ILE A 89 42.19 -26.95 -7.16
N ILE A 90 41.43 -25.89 -7.43
CA ILE A 90 40.59 -25.20 -6.45
C ILE A 90 39.14 -25.18 -6.97
N ASN A 91 38.20 -25.73 -6.19
CA ASN A 91 36.77 -25.58 -6.45
C ASN A 91 36.07 -24.90 -5.27
N VAL A 92 35.63 -23.66 -5.52
CA VAL A 92 34.87 -22.82 -4.57
C VAL A 92 33.59 -22.30 -5.23
N ALA A 93 33.06 -23.05 -6.20
CA ALA A 93 31.94 -22.63 -7.03
C ALA A 93 30.73 -23.55 -6.90
N ARG A 94 30.81 -24.78 -7.44
CA ARG A 94 29.74 -25.78 -7.36
C ARG A 94 30.31 -27.19 -7.32
N GLY A 95 29.71 -28.06 -6.51
CA GLY A 95 29.90 -29.50 -6.61
C GLY A 95 29.52 -30.05 -7.98
N GLY A 96 29.93 -31.29 -8.29
CA GLY A 96 29.61 -31.95 -9.56
C GLY A 96 30.28 -31.38 -10.82
N VAL A 97 30.97 -30.23 -10.77
CA VAL A 97 31.80 -29.72 -11.89
C VAL A 97 33.07 -30.57 -12.09
N ILE A 98 33.56 -31.16 -10.99
CA ILE A 98 34.59 -32.19 -10.96
C ILE A 98 33.91 -33.54 -10.76
N ASP A 99 34.35 -34.58 -11.49
CA ASP A 99 34.09 -35.96 -11.10
C ASP A 99 34.99 -36.31 -9.91
N GLU A 100 34.39 -36.44 -8.73
CA GLU A 100 35.11 -36.61 -7.47
C GLU A 100 35.95 -37.90 -7.42
N GLU A 101 35.48 -38.99 -8.03
CA GLU A 101 36.22 -40.25 -8.09
C GLU A 101 37.38 -40.16 -9.10
N ALA A 102 37.24 -39.40 -10.19
CA ALA A 102 38.34 -39.09 -11.09
C ALA A 102 39.40 -38.20 -10.42
N LEU A 103 39.00 -37.26 -9.57
CA LEU A 103 39.92 -36.42 -8.80
C LEU A 103 40.73 -37.26 -7.79
N VAL A 104 40.10 -38.21 -7.09
CA VAL A 104 40.80 -39.18 -6.23
C VAL A 104 41.86 -39.93 -7.02
N ARG A 105 41.50 -40.54 -8.17
CA ARG A 105 42.46 -41.24 -9.04
C ARG A 105 43.61 -40.34 -9.51
N ALA A 106 43.33 -39.08 -9.83
CA ALA A 106 44.33 -38.13 -10.29
C ALA A 106 45.28 -37.64 -9.16
N LEU A 107 44.80 -37.61 -7.91
CA LEU A 107 45.61 -37.37 -6.72
C LEU A 107 46.48 -38.59 -6.37
N ASP A 108 45.90 -39.80 -6.33
CA ASP A 108 46.60 -41.06 -6.07
C ASP A 108 47.74 -41.29 -7.08
N ALA A 109 47.52 -40.97 -8.36
CA ALA A 109 48.53 -41.06 -9.42
C ALA A 109 49.58 -39.93 -9.41
N GLY A 110 49.46 -38.95 -8.50
CA GLY A 110 50.31 -37.78 -8.42
C GLY A 110 50.25 -36.89 -9.69
N VAL A 111 49.13 -36.92 -10.41
CA VAL A 111 48.86 -36.06 -11.58
C VAL A 111 48.40 -34.68 -11.10
N VAL A 112 47.44 -34.66 -10.17
CA VAL A 112 47.12 -33.50 -9.34
C VAL A 112 47.98 -33.59 -8.07
N ALA A 113 48.70 -32.52 -7.73
CA ALA A 113 49.54 -32.50 -6.53
C ALA A 113 48.70 -32.31 -5.26
N GLN A 114 47.75 -31.36 -5.29
CA GLN A 114 46.86 -31.03 -4.18
C GLN A 114 45.55 -30.45 -4.72
N ALA A 115 44.46 -30.61 -3.97
CA ALA A 115 43.18 -29.95 -4.24
C ALA A 115 42.72 -29.10 -3.04
N ALA A 116 41.88 -28.09 -3.31
CA ALA A 116 41.16 -27.32 -2.30
C ALA A 116 39.67 -27.24 -2.69
N LEU A 117 38.79 -27.77 -1.84
CA LEU A 117 37.36 -27.97 -2.14
C LEU A 117 36.50 -27.35 -1.04
N ASP A 118 35.67 -26.36 -1.40
CA ASP A 118 34.66 -25.79 -0.50
C ASP A 118 33.26 -26.39 -0.74
N VAL A 119 33.08 -27.17 -1.81
CA VAL A 119 31.79 -27.61 -2.35
C VAL A 119 31.87 -29.04 -2.88
N PHE A 120 30.78 -29.80 -2.72
CA PHE A 120 30.70 -31.23 -3.01
C PHE A 120 29.41 -31.57 -3.79
N THR A 121 29.40 -32.72 -4.48
CA THR A 121 28.24 -33.18 -5.26
C THR A 121 27.06 -33.57 -4.37
N GLU A 122 27.34 -34.02 -3.15
CA GLU A 122 26.38 -34.18 -2.05
C GLU A 122 26.87 -33.38 -0.84
N GLU A 123 26.00 -32.55 -0.26
CA GLU A 123 26.32 -31.70 0.90
C GLU A 123 25.27 -31.89 2.01
N PRO A 124 25.67 -32.27 3.24
CA PRO A 124 27.04 -32.56 3.68
C PRO A 124 27.58 -33.87 3.06
N PRO A 125 28.89 -33.95 2.74
CA PRO A 125 29.48 -35.13 2.11
C PRO A 125 29.45 -36.37 3.04
N PRO A 126 29.44 -37.60 2.47
CA PRO A 126 29.52 -38.85 3.22
C PRO A 126 30.72 -38.91 4.18
N LYS A 127 30.57 -39.58 5.33
CA LYS A 127 31.63 -39.71 6.35
C LYS A 127 32.87 -40.43 5.84
N ASP A 128 32.67 -41.32 4.89
CA ASP A 128 33.63 -42.14 4.16
C ASP A 128 34.06 -41.51 2.82
N SER A 129 33.73 -40.24 2.58
CA SER A 129 34.19 -39.51 1.39
C SER A 129 35.72 -39.48 1.33
N LYS A 130 36.27 -40.17 0.33
CA LYS A 130 37.72 -40.27 0.07
C LYS A 130 38.36 -38.88 -0.02
N LEU A 131 37.74 -37.93 -0.71
CA LEU A 131 38.25 -36.56 -0.85
C LEU A 131 38.33 -35.80 0.49
N VAL A 132 37.41 -36.06 1.42
CA VAL A 132 37.43 -35.43 2.76
C VAL A 132 38.53 -36.04 3.65
N GLN A 133 38.93 -37.29 3.38
CA GLN A 133 39.95 -38.01 4.14
C GLN A 133 41.36 -37.97 3.50
N HIS A 134 41.49 -37.52 2.26
CA HIS A 134 42.73 -37.60 1.49
C HIS A 134 43.72 -36.47 1.85
N GLU A 135 44.92 -36.82 2.31
CA GLU A 135 45.90 -35.89 2.92
C GLU A 135 46.28 -34.67 2.05
N ASN A 136 46.28 -34.81 0.71
CA ASN A 136 46.56 -33.72 -0.22
C ASN A 136 45.32 -32.87 -0.60
N VAL A 137 44.18 -33.03 0.08
CA VAL A 137 42.96 -32.24 -0.14
C VAL A 137 42.68 -31.35 1.08
N ILE A 138 42.61 -30.05 0.84
CA ILE A 138 42.09 -29.09 1.81
C ILE A 138 40.58 -28.99 1.62
N VAL A 139 39.80 -29.21 2.67
CA VAL A 139 38.34 -29.11 2.61
C VAL A 139 37.79 -28.01 3.51
N THR A 140 36.78 -27.28 3.04
CA THR A 140 35.97 -26.37 3.85
C THR A 140 34.47 -26.61 3.61
N PRO A 141 33.60 -26.45 4.63
CA PRO A 141 32.18 -26.76 4.51
C PRO A 141 31.36 -25.57 3.97
N HIS A 142 31.44 -25.31 2.66
CA HIS A 142 30.70 -24.27 1.93
C HIS A 142 30.80 -22.87 2.58
N LEU A 143 32.03 -22.47 2.92
CA LEU A 143 32.34 -21.23 3.64
C LEU A 143 32.61 -20.02 2.74
N GLY A 144 32.60 -20.16 1.41
CA GLY A 144 32.93 -19.09 0.45
C GLY A 144 32.08 -17.80 0.56
N ALA A 145 30.88 -17.88 1.14
CA ALA A 145 30.00 -16.72 1.44
C ALA A 145 29.78 -16.49 2.95
N SER A 146 30.51 -17.21 3.81
CA SER A 146 30.31 -17.25 5.27
C SER A 146 31.19 -16.25 6.02
N THR A 147 31.30 -15.02 5.49
CA THR A 147 31.99 -13.88 6.16
C THR A 147 30.96 -12.85 6.64
N LYS A 148 31.33 -12.00 7.60
CA LYS A 148 30.40 -10.99 8.15
C LYS A 148 29.97 -10.00 7.08
N GLU A 149 30.92 -9.57 6.26
CA GLU A 149 30.80 -8.56 5.22
C GLU A 149 29.92 -9.08 4.07
N ALA A 150 30.03 -10.38 3.75
CA ALA A 150 29.15 -11.05 2.78
C ALA A 150 27.70 -11.16 3.30
N GLN A 151 27.52 -11.56 4.57
CA GLN A 151 26.19 -11.64 5.18
C GLN A 151 25.53 -10.26 5.35
N GLU A 152 26.30 -9.23 5.68
CA GLU A 152 25.83 -7.84 5.77
C GLU A 152 25.43 -7.29 4.40
N GLY A 153 26.28 -7.47 3.37
CA GLY A 153 25.96 -7.07 2.00
C GLY A 153 24.70 -7.76 1.45
N VAL A 154 24.56 -9.07 1.68
CA VAL A 154 23.35 -9.84 1.30
C VAL A 154 22.12 -9.38 2.08
N ALA A 155 22.26 -9.04 3.37
CA ALA A 155 21.15 -8.52 4.16
C ALA A 155 20.66 -7.14 3.66
N ILE A 156 21.57 -6.27 3.23
CA ILE A 156 21.23 -4.97 2.62
C ILE A 156 20.56 -5.19 1.25
N GLU A 157 21.17 -5.97 0.36
CA GLU A 157 20.64 -6.26 -0.99
C GLU A 157 19.23 -6.87 -0.94
N ILE A 158 18.97 -7.77 0.01
CA ILE A 158 17.63 -8.34 0.24
C ILE A 158 16.67 -7.31 0.86
N ALA A 159 17.12 -6.48 1.81
CA ALA A 159 16.27 -5.46 2.42
C ALA A 159 15.81 -4.41 1.39
N GLU A 160 16.72 -3.92 0.55
CA GLU A 160 16.41 -3.00 -0.55
C GLU A 160 15.45 -3.64 -1.57
N ALA A 161 15.72 -4.88 -1.99
CA ALA A 161 14.85 -5.63 -2.89
C ALA A 161 13.43 -5.86 -2.32
N VAL A 162 13.31 -6.09 -1.00
CA VAL A 162 12.01 -6.25 -0.32
C VAL A 162 11.29 -4.91 -0.17
N VAL A 163 11.98 -3.82 0.17
CA VAL A 163 11.38 -2.47 0.24
C VAL A 163 10.83 -2.06 -1.13
N GLY A 164 11.62 -2.19 -2.20
CA GLY A 164 11.16 -1.91 -3.56
C GLY A 164 9.95 -2.77 -3.95
N ALA A 165 10.00 -4.09 -3.71
CA ALA A 165 8.89 -4.99 -4.02
C ALA A 165 7.60 -4.70 -3.23
N LEU A 166 7.71 -4.14 -2.02
CA LEU A 166 6.58 -3.66 -1.20
C LEU A 166 6.04 -2.29 -1.66
N ASN A 167 6.90 -1.42 -2.18
CA ASN A 167 6.51 -0.16 -2.84
C ASN A 167 5.85 -0.38 -4.22
N GLY A 168 5.89 -1.61 -4.75
CA GLY A 168 5.40 -1.95 -6.10
C GLY A 168 6.44 -1.71 -7.21
N GLU A 169 7.71 -1.51 -6.85
CA GLU A 169 8.84 -1.37 -7.76
C GLU A 169 9.31 -2.74 -8.31
N LEU A 170 10.16 -2.70 -9.33
CA LEU A 170 10.71 -3.89 -9.97
C LEU A 170 12.02 -4.32 -9.30
N SER A 171 11.97 -5.36 -8.47
CA SER A 171 13.19 -5.98 -7.94
C SER A 171 13.93 -6.73 -9.04
N ALA A 172 15.16 -6.29 -9.35
CA ALA A 172 16.05 -6.95 -10.31
C ALA A 172 16.57 -8.32 -9.84
N THR A 173 16.37 -8.67 -8.56
CA THR A 173 16.78 -9.96 -7.95
C THR A 173 15.63 -10.96 -7.82
N ALA A 174 14.44 -10.64 -8.34
CA ALA A 174 13.25 -11.49 -8.24
C ALA A 174 13.35 -12.77 -9.11
N VAL A 175 13.85 -13.85 -8.51
CA VAL A 175 14.04 -15.19 -9.12
C VAL A 175 12.78 -15.85 -9.71
N ASN A 176 11.58 -15.33 -9.42
CA ASN A 176 10.31 -15.79 -9.98
C ASN A 176 9.59 -14.72 -10.85
N ALA A 177 10.28 -13.63 -11.18
CA ALA A 177 9.82 -12.62 -12.14
C ALA A 177 10.56 -12.78 -13.48
N PRO A 178 10.05 -12.17 -14.58
CA PRO A 178 10.87 -11.83 -15.73
C PRO A 178 12.02 -10.91 -15.31
N MET A 179 13.27 -11.33 -15.51
CA MET A 179 14.42 -10.43 -15.46
C MET A 179 14.37 -9.52 -16.69
N VAL A 180 13.94 -8.26 -16.51
CA VAL A 180 13.93 -7.26 -17.58
C VAL A 180 15.27 -6.50 -17.53
N PRO A 181 16.08 -6.49 -18.61
CA PRO A 181 17.34 -5.75 -18.65
C PRO A 181 17.14 -4.24 -18.39
N PRO A 182 18.08 -3.54 -17.73
CA PRO A 182 17.98 -2.10 -17.47
C PRO A 182 17.76 -1.26 -18.74
N GLU A 183 18.32 -1.70 -19.87
CA GLU A 183 18.18 -1.07 -21.18
C GLU A 183 16.71 -1.15 -21.66
N VAL A 184 16.11 -2.33 -21.55
CA VAL A 184 14.70 -2.59 -21.90
C VAL A 184 13.74 -1.89 -20.92
N LEU A 185 14.11 -1.79 -19.64
CA LEU A 185 13.35 -0.99 -18.66
C LEU A 185 13.37 0.51 -19.01
N SER A 186 14.52 1.05 -19.42
CA SER A 186 14.65 2.44 -19.83
C SER A 186 13.83 2.74 -21.09
N GLU A 187 13.83 1.83 -22.06
CA GLU A 187 13.04 1.93 -23.30
C GLU A 187 11.52 1.81 -23.04
N LEU A 188 11.11 0.87 -22.17
CA LEU A 188 9.70 0.63 -21.87
C LEU A 188 9.10 1.60 -20.84
N ALA A 189 9.91 2.36 -20.09
CA ALA A 189 9.45 3.25 -19.01
C ALA A 189 8.20 4.11 -19.33
N PRO A 190 8.10 4.84 -20.47
CA PRO A 190 6.90 5.63 -20.76
C PRO A 190 5.68 4.76 -21.09
N TYR A 191 5.91 3.55 -21.63
CA TYR A 191 4.86 2.56 -21.91
C TYR A 191 4.36 1.85 -20.65
N VAL A 192 5.24 1.63 -19.66
CA VAL A 192 4.90 1.18 -18.30
C VAL A 192 3.95 2.19 -17.65
N THR A 193 4.27 3.49 -17.74
CA THR A 193 3.41 4.57 -17.22
C THR A 193 2.08 4.67 -17.99
N LEU A 194 2.10 4.53 -19.33
CA LEU A 194 0.89 4.48 -20.15
C LEU A 194 -0.03 3.31 -19.78
N ALA A 195 0.54 2.12 -19.60
CA ALA A 195 -0.16 0.89 -19.24
C ALA A 195 -0.91 1.02 -17.90
N GLU A 196 -0.25 1.55 -16.86
CA GLU A 196 -0.89 1.79 -15.56
C GLU A 196 -2.00 2.86 -15.64
N LYS A 197 -1.74 3.97 -16.34
CA LYS A 197 -2.71 5.07 -16.51
C LYS A 197 -3.94 4.66 -17.31
N LEU A 198 -3.78 3.87 -18.38
CA LEU A 198 -4.90 3.30 -19.13
C LEU A 198 -5.72 2.31 -18.28
N GLY A 199 -5.07 1.45 -17.48
CA GLY A 199 -5.76 0.59 -16.51
C GLY A 199 -6.64 1.40 -15.54
N LYS A 200 -6.08 2.46 -14.95
CA LYS A 200 -6.80 3.37 -14.03
C LYS A 200 -7.97 4.09 -14.71
N LEU A 201 -7.79 4.57 -15.94
CA LEU A 201 -8.86 5.21 -16.71
C LEU A 201 -9.99 4.22 -17.07
N ALA A 202 -9.64 3.01 -17.50
CA ALA A 202 -10.62 1.99 -17.86
C ALA A 202 -11.54 1.65 -16.66
N MET A 203 -10.99 1.59 -15.45
CA MET A 203 -11.77 1.39 -14.21
C MET A 203 -12.74 2.53 -13.91
N GLN A 204 -12.31 3.78 -14.07
CA GLN A 204 -13.18 4.94 -13.83
C GLN A 204 -14.35 5.02 -14.82
N LEU A 205 -14.19 4.47 -16.02
CA LEU A 205 -15.24 4.40 -17.03
C LEU A 205 -16.30 3.30 -16.75
N VAL A 206 -16.06 2.35 -15.85
CA VAL A 206 -16.93 1.19 -15.59
C VAL A 206 -18.01 1.47 -14.53
N ALA A 207 -19.23 0.96 -14.80
CA ALA A 207 -20.39 0.99 -13.92
C ALA A 207 -20.99 -0.42 -13.73
N GLY A 208 -22.00 -0.51 -12.86
CA GLY A 208 -22.70 -1.75 -12.52
C GLY A 208 -22.09 -2.51 -11.33
N GLY A 209 -22.94 -3.22 -10.58
CA GLY A 209 -22.53 -4.02 -9.42
C GLY A 209 -22.03 -5.44 -9.74
N SER A 210 -22.01 -5.82 -11.03
CA SER A 210 -21.68 -7.17 -11.52
C SER A 210 -20.19 -7.50 -11.53
N GLY A 211 -19.32 -6.48 -11.42
CA GLY A 211 -17.86 -6.58 -11.50
C GLY A 211 -17.35 -6.86 -12.92
N ILE A 212 -16.07 -6.53 -13.15
CA ILE A 212 -15.38 -6.89 -14.40
C ILE A 212 -15.03 -8.38 -14.38
N LYS A 213 -15.21 -9.05 -15.52
CA LYS A 213 -14.89 -10.48 -15.69
C LYS A 213 -13.95 -10.77 -16.87
N SER A 214 -13.94 -9.90 -17.88
CA SER A 214 -13.16 -10.05 -19.10
C SER A 214 -12.54 -8.72 -19.50
N VAL A 215 -11.22 -8.72 -19.67
CA VAL A 215 -10.44 -7.61 -20.22
C VAL A 215 -9.63 -8.15 -21.40
N ARG A 216 -9.67 -7.44 -22.53
CA ARG A 216 -8.77 -7.67 -23.67
C ARG A 216 -7.82 -6.49 -23.77
N VAL A 217 -6.52 -6.77 -23.82
CA VAL A 217 -5.47 -5.81 -24.13
C VAL A 217 -4.97 -6.10 -25.55
N ILE A 218 -4.91 -5.08 -26.39
CA ILE A 218 -4.37 -5.17 -27.74
C ILE A 218 -3.16 -4.25 -27.82
N TYR A 219 -1.98 -4.81 -28.07
CA TYR A 219 -0.75 -4.04 -28.28
C TYR A 219 -0.48 -3.93 -29.78
N LYS A 220 -0.33 -2.70 -30.27
CA LYS A 220 0.08 -2.41 -31.65
C LYS A 220 1.57 -2.12 -31.63
N THR A 221 2.38 -2.90 -32.36
CA THR A 221 3.86 -2.80 -32.32
C THR A 221 4.49 -3.11 -33.67
N ALA A 222 5.66 -2.52 -33.95
CA ALA A 222 6.50 -2.87 -35.09
C ALA A 222 7.42 -4.07 -34.82
N ARG A 223 7.61 -4.45 -33.55
CA ARG A 223 8.44 -5.61 -33.16
C ARG A 223 7.76 -6.92 -33.54
N ASP A 224 8.59 -7.95 -33.72
CA ASP A 224 8.10 -9.30 -33.96
C ASP A 224 7.49 -9.88 -32.67
N PRO A 225 6.43 -10.72 -32.72
CA PRO A 225 5.79 -11.25 -31.53
C PRO A 225 6.73 -11.97 -30.53
N ASP A 226 7.84 -12.53 -30.99
CA ASP A 226 8.83 -13.21 -30.13
C ASP A 226 9.85 -12.24 -29.47
N ASP A 227 10.02 -11.02 -30.00
CA ASP A 227 10.91 -9.97 -29.46
C ASP A 227 10.18 -8.95 -28.55
N PHE A 228 8.88 -9.16 -28.30
CA PHE A 228 8.06 -8.22 -27.52
C PHE A 228 7.45 -8.85 -26.27
N ASP A 229 8.16 -8.72 -25.14
CA ASP A 229 7.71 -9.20 -23.83
C ASP A 229 6.64 -8.28 -23.21
N THR A 230 5.37 -8.67 -23.35
CA THR A 230 4.24 -7.91 -22.78
C THR A 230 4.08 -8.08 -21.27
N ARG A 231 4.80 -8.99 -20.58
CA ARG A 231 4.56 -9.32 -19.16
C ARG A 231 4.62 -8.11 -18.23
N LEU A 232 5.53 -7.18 -18.48
CA LEU A 232 5.66 -5.94 -17.72
C LEU A 232 4.46 -5.00 -17.94
N LEU A 233 4.05 -4.78 -19.19
CA LEU A 233 2.91 -3.92 -19.52
C LEU A 233 1.59 -4.52 -19.02
N ARG A 234 1.44 -5.85 -19.15
CA ARG A 234 0.34 -6.65 -18.58
C ARG A 234 0.21 -6.42 -17.07
N ALA A 235 1.31 -6.54 -16.33
CA ALA A 235 1.32 -6.31 -14.89
C ALA A 235 0.91 -4.87 -14.51
N MET A 236 1.34 -3.86 -15.27
CA MET A 236 0.94 -2.46 -15.03
C MET A 236 -0.54 -2.20 -15.35
N ILE A 237 -1.08 -2.80 -16.42
CA ILE A 237 -2.53 -2.74 -16.70
C ILE A 237 -3.32 -3.39 -15.56
N ILE A 238 -2.88 -4.56 -15.07
CA ILE A 238 -3.48 -5.24 -13.92
C ILE A 238 -3.44 -4.36 -12.67
N LYS A 239 -2.29 -3.73 -12.38
CA LYS A 239 -2.11 -2.80 -11.27
C LYS A 239 -3.11 -1.63 -11.35
N GLY A 240 -3.16 -0.96 -12.51
CA GLY A 240 -4.10 0.12 -12.75
C GLY A 240 -5.58 -0.31 -12.69
N ILE A 241 -5.89 -1.58 -12.98
CA ILE A 241 -7.23 -2.15 -12.88
C ILE A 241 -7.62 -2.53 -11.44
N ILE A 242 -6.68 -3.01 -10.62
CA ILE A 242 -6.98 -3.60 -9.32
C ILE A 242 -6.83 -2.61 -8.16
N GLU A 243 -5.79 -1.78 -8.14
CA GLU A 243 -5.51 -0.90 -7.01
C GLU A 243 -6.61 0.16 -6.74
N PRO A 244 -7.24 0.79 -7.75
CA PRO A 244 -8.35 1.73 -7.52
C PRO A 244 -9.60 1.12 -6.87
N ILE A 245 -9.68 -0.22 -6.79
CA ILE A 245 -10.81 -0.96 -6.21
C ILE A 245 -10.39 -1.97 -5.13
N SER A 246 -9.13 -1.93 -4.67
CA SER A 246 -8.59 -2.91 -3.74
C SER A 246 -7.36 -2.42 -2.99
N ALA A 247 -7.32 -2.63 -1.68
CA ALA A 247 -6.11 -2.47 -0.86
C ALA A 247 -5.05 -3.59 -1.09
N SER A 248 -4.90 -4.03 -2.34
CA SER A 248 -3.99 -5.09 -2.75
C SER A 248 -2.95 -4.51 -3.69
N ILE A 249 -1.75 -4.28 -3.18
CA ILE A 249 -0.60 -3.77 -3.97
C ILE A 249 -0.27 -4.78 -5.06
N VAL A 250 -0.13 -4.31 -6.30
CA VAL A 250 0.17 -5.16 -7.46
C VAL A 250 1.57 -4.87 -8.00
N ASN A 251 2.34 -5.94 -8.20
CA ASN A 251 3.68 -5.92 -8.79
C ASN A 251 3.83 -7.02 -9.85
N LEU A 252 4.97 -7.06 -10.54
CA LEU A 252 5.24 -7.98 -11.66
C LEU A 252 5.13 -9.49 -11.28
N VAL A 253 5.31 -9.82 -10.00
CA VAL A 253 5.23 -11.21 -9.51
C VAL A 253 3.79 -11.61 -9.18
N ASN A 254 3.01 -10.75 -8.53
CA ASN A 254 1.69 -11.11 -8.02
C ASN A 254 0.53 -10.78 -8.97
N ALA A 255 0.73 -9.96 -10.01
CA ALA A 255 -0.34 -9.43 -10.85
C ALA A 255 -1.33 -10.49 -11.37
N ASP A 256 -0.85 -11.51 -12.08
CA ASP A 256 -1.71 -12.57 -12.62
C ASP A 256 -2.39 -13.43 -11.54
N PHE A 257 -1.73 -13.62 -10.39
CA PHE A 257 -2.32 -14.31 -9.25
C PHE A 257 -3.46 -13.49 -8.64
N THR A 258 -3.25 -12.19 -8.38
CA THR A 258 -4.24 -11.28 -7.81
C THR A 258 -5.41 -11.04 -8.77
N ALA A 259 -5.16 -10.96 -10.08
CA ALA A 259 -6.20 -10.90 -11.11
C ALA A 259 -7.07 -12.16 -11.09
N LYS A 260 -6.44 -13.36 -11.12
CA LYS A 260 -7.13 -14.64 -11.06
C LYS A 260 -7.91 -14.84 -9.76
N GLN A 261 -7.36 -14.41 -8.62
CA GLN A 261 -8.03 -14.44 -7.31
C GLN A 261 -9.30 -13.56 -7.29
N LYS A 262 -9.31 -12.44 -8.03
CA LYS A 262 -10.47 -11.56 -8.20
C LYS A 262 -11.41 -11.99 -9.35
N GLY A 263 -11.15 -13.12 -10.00
CA GLY A 263 -11.97 -13.64 -11.10
C GLY A 263 -11.79 -12.90 -12.43
N LEU A 264 -10.81 -12.01 -12.54
CA LEU A 264 -10.51 -11.27 -13.77
C LEU A 264 -9.84 -12.20 -14.79
N ARG A 265 -10.45 -12.35 -15.96
CA ARG A 265 -9.81 -12.99 -17.13
C ARG A 265 -9.20 -11.90 -18.01
N ILE A 266 -7.91 -12.05 -18.31
CA ILE A 266 -7.14 -11.07 -19.08
C ILE A 266 -6.53 -11.78 -20.29
N SER A 267 -6.98 -11.35 -21.46
CA SER A 267 -6.50 -11.80 -22.77
C SER A 267 -5.63 -10.72 -23.40
N GLU A 268 -4.58 -11.14 -24.10
CA GLU A 268 -3.65 -10.27 -24.81
C GLU A 268 -3.67 -10.61 -26.31
N GLU A 269 -3.58 -9.57 -27.14
CA GLU A 269 -3.55 -9.66 -28.59
C GLU A 269 -2.40 -8.76 -29.09
N ARG A 270 -1.53 -9.29 -29.96
CA ARG A 270 -0.39 -8.54 -30.52
C ARG A 270 -0.67 -8.30 -32.01
N VAL A 271 -0.71 -7.03 -32.41
CA VAL A 271 -1.00 -6.62 -33.78
C VAL A 271 0.23 -5.93 -34.36
N ARG A 272 0.80 -6.50 -35.42
CA ARG A 272 1.94 -5.91 -36.13
C ARG A 272 1.51 -4.65 -36.89
N VAL A 273 2.29 -3.59 -36.81
CA VAL A 273 2.09 -2.34 -37.57
C VAL A 273 3.42 -1.85 -38.16
N ASP A 274 3.37 -1.27 -39.36
CA ASP A 274 4.55 -0.74 -40.05
C ASP A 274 4.92 0.66 -39.52
N THR A 275 5.56 0.70 -38.35
CA THR A 275 6.08 1.93 -37.70
C THR A 275 7.58 1.81 -37.42
N SER A 276 8.25 2.91 -37.04
CA SER A 276 9.70 2.88 -36.75
C SER A 276 10.01 1.89 -35.60
N PRO A 277 11.01 0.99 -35.74
CA PRO A 277 11.46 0.11 -34.68
C PRO A 277 11.97 0.83 -33.41
N GLU A 278 12.28 2.13 -33.51
CA GLU A 278 12.66 3.00 -32.38
C GLU A 278 11.55 3.16 -31.33
N PHE A 279 10.30 2.81 -31.66
CA PHE A 279 9.16 2.84 -30.75
C PHE A 279 8.65 1.41 -30.53
N PRO A 280 8.95 0.75 -29.39
CA PRO A 280 8.62 -0.66 -29.15
C PRO A 280 7.11 -0.93 -29.08
N VAL A 281 6.31 0.12 -28.88
CA VAL A 281 4.84 0.06 -28.96
C VAL A 281 4.36 1.30 -29.72
N ASP A 282 3.46 1.11 -30.68
CA ASP A 282 2.71 2.18 -31.32
C ASP A 282 1.55 2.63 -30.43
N SER A 283 0.71 1.70 -29.99
CA SER A 283 -0.40 1.98 -29.07
C SER A 283 -0.77 0.79 -28.19
N ILE A 284 -1.45 1.10 -27.07
CA ILE A 284 -2.07 0.13 -26.17
C ILE A 284 -3.57 0.42 -26.15
N GLU A 285 -4.37 -0.58 -26.56
CA GLU A 285 -5.83 -0.52 -26.56
C GLU A 285 -6.39 -1.49 -25.50
N ILE A 286 -7.31 -1.01 -24.66
CA ILE A 286 -7.99 -1.81 -23.63
C ILE A 286 -9.48 -1.88 -23.96
N ARG A 287 -10.02 -3.09 -23.96
CA ARG A 287 -11.46 -3.37 -24.04
C ARG A 287 -11.95 -4.12 -22.81
N ILE A 288 -13.09 -3.69 -22.27
CA ILE A 288 -13.76 -4.36 -21.15
C ILE A 288 -15.17 -4.78 -21.59
N SER A 289 -15.46 -6.07 -21.49
CA SER A 289 -16.71 -6.68 -21.98
C SER A 289 -17.65 -7.06 -20.82
N GLY A 290 -18.97 -6.96 -21.05
CA GLY A 290 -19.98 -7.41 -20.08
C GLY A 290 -20.17 -6.51 -18.87
N VAL A 291 -19.94 -5.20 -19.03
CA VAL A 291 -20.05 -4.17 -17.98
C VAL A 291 -20.84 -2.98 -18.49
N GLU A 292 -21.44 -2.22 -17.56
CA GLU A 292 -22.00 -0.90 -17.89
C GLU A 292 -20.90 0.16 -17.88
N SER A 293 -21.20 1.37 -18.37
CA SER A 293 -20.26 2.49 -18.34
C SER A 293 -20.84 3.75 -17.71
N ARG A 294 -20.04 4.43 -16.88
CA ARG A 294 -20.35 5.76 -16.34
C ARG A 294 -20.37 6.84 -17.43
N PHE A 295 -19.74 6.57 -18.57
CA PHE A 295 -19.57 7.52 -19.66
C PHE A 295 -19.91 6.87 -21.00
N ALA A 296 -21.21 6.78 -21.31
CA ALA A 296 -21.76 6.05 -22.46
C ALA A 296 -21.29 6.48 -23.88
N SER A 297 -20.26 7.33 -24.01
CA SER A 297 -19.53 7.56 -25.26
C SER A 297 -18.27 6.68 -25.40
N SER A 298 -17.77 6.06 -24.33
CA SER A 298 -16.64 5.09 -24.38
C SER A 298 -17.09 3.68 -24.76
N VAL A 299 -18.39 3.43 -24.85
CA VAL A 299 -18.97 2.15 -25.27
C VAL A 299 -19.03 2.09 -26.80
N VAL A 300 -18.47 1.02 -27.38
CA VAL A 300 -18.50 0.73 -28.81
C VAL A 300 -19.69 -0.19 -29.17
N GLU A 301 -19.95 -0.42 -30.46
CA GLU A 301 -21.22 -1.01 -30.94
C GLU A 301 -21.48 -2.46 -30.45
N ASN A 302 -20.45 -3.20 -30.07
CA ASN A 302 -20.57 -4.53 -29.47
C ASN A 302 -20.81 -4.52 -27.94
N GLY A 303 -21.00 -3.35 -27.33
CA GLY A 303 -21.22 -3.19 -25.89
C GLY A 303 -19.96 -3.17 -25.03
N GLU A 304 -18.75 -3.19 -25.61
CA GLU A 304 -17.51 -3.10 -24.85
C GLU A 304 -17.13 -1.64 -24.55
N VAL A 305 -16.54 -1.38 -23.37
CA VAL A 305 -15.84 -0.11 -23.10
C VAL A 305 -14.47 -0.18 -23.77
N LYS A 306 -14.20 0.71 -24.75
CA LYS A 306 -12.91 0.83 -25.44
C LYS A 306 -12.18 2.11 -25.04
N ILE A 307 -10.90 2.01 -24.72
CA ILE A 307 -9.94 3.13 -24.74
C ILE A 307 -8.65 2.72 -25.45
N GLU A 308 -7.93 3.70 -25.98
CA GLU A 308 -6.62 3.50 -26.61
C GLU A 308 -5.69 4.66 -26.29
N GLY A 309 -4.42 4.39 -26.01
CA GLY A 309 -3.40 5.41 -25.76
C GLY A 309 -2.06 5.09 -26.41
N LYS A 310 -1.22 6.12 -26.54
CA LYS A 310 0.07 6.10 -27.25
C LYS A 310 1.08 6.98 -26.50
N VAL A 311 2.36 6.62 -26.52
CA VAL A 311 3.44 7.51 -26.06
C VAL A 311 3.78 8.53 -27.16
N LYS A 312 3.94 9.80 -26.80
CA LYS A 312 4.43 10.87 -27.67
C LYS A 312 5.50 11.67 -26.94
N TYR A 313 6.70 11.76 -27.52
CA TYR A 313 7.84 12.48 -26.92
C TYR A 313 8.14 12.05 -25.46
N GLY A 314 7.98 10.76 -25.16
CA GLY A 314 8.09 10.20 -23.80
C GLY A 314 6.83 10.32 -22.93
N VAL A 315 5.85 11.13 -23.31
CA VAL A 315 4.64 11.41 -22.51
C VAL A 315 3.47 10.49 -22.90
N PRO A 316 2.85 9.77 -21.94
CA PRO A 316 1.63 8.99 -22.19
C PRO A 316 0.43 9.85 -22.60
N HIS A 317 -0.16 9.58 -23.78
CA HIS A 317 -1.34 10.27 -24.29
C HIS A 317 -2.53 9.31 -24.48
N LEU A 318 -3.74 9.80 -24.24
CA LEU A 318 -4.99 9.15 -24.62
C LEU A 318 -5.32 9.50 -26.07
N ARG A 319 -5.57 8.48 -26.90
CA ARG A 319 -5.77 8.59 -28.35
C ARG A 319 -7.20 8.26 -28.81
N CYS A 320 -7.91 7.38 -28.11
CA CYS A 320 -9.31 7.03 -28.44
C CYS A 320 -10.13 6.78 -27.18
N VAL A 321 -11.40 7.21 -27.22
CA VAL A 321 -12.43 6.86 -26.23
C VAL A 321 -13.67 6.38 -27.00
N GLY A 322 -14.01 5.10 -26.90
CA GLY A 322 -15.07 4.49 -27.70
C GLY A 322 -14.82 4.64 -29.20
N ASN A 323 -15.73 5.31 -29.90
CA ASN A 323 -15.64 5.64 -31.33
C ASN A 323 -15.12 7.07 -31.60
N PHE A 324 -14.46 7.72 -30.63
CA PHE A 324 -13.98 9.09 -30.75
C PHE A 324 -12.46 9.17 -30.62
N ASP A 325 -11.83 9.62 -31.70
CA ASP A 325 -10.45 10.09 -31.69
C ASP A 325 -10.28 11.30 -30.77
N VAL A 326 -9.34 11.21 -29.85
CA VAL A 326 -8.86 12.31 -29.01
C VAL A 326 -7.33 12.36 -29.07
N ASP A 327 -6.74 13.36 -28.44
CA ASP A 327 -5.29 13.46 -28.29
C ASP A 327 -5.02 14.34 -27.08
N VAL A 328 -4.60 13.78 -25.94
CA VAL A 328 -4.45 14.53 -24.68
C VAL A 328 -3.47 13.79 -23.76
N SER A 329 -2.60 14.51 -23.05
CA SER A 329 -1.72 13.89 -22.06
C SER A 329 -2.54 13.21 -20.95
N LEU A 330 -2.07 12.08 -20.44
CA LEU A 330 -2.60 11.40 -19.26
C LEU A 330 -1.86 11.86 -17.99
N GLU A 331 -1.42 13.12 -17.95
CA GLU A 331 -0.81 13.79 -16.79
C GLU A 331 -1.81 14.77 -16.17
N GLY A 332 -1.59 15.12 -14.89
CA GLY A 332 -2.57 15.89 -14.12
C GLY A 332 -3.91 15.17 -14.01
N ASN A 333 -4.99 15.94 -14.10
CA ASN A 333 -6.36 15.46 -14.00
C ASN A 333 -7.05 15.51 -15.38
N LEU A 334 -7.81 14.47 -15.73
CA LEU A 334 -8.50 14.37 -17.03
C LEU A 334 -10.02 14.48 -16.89
N ILE A 335 -10.62 15.50 -17.51
CA ILE A 335 -12.06 15.65 -17.64
C ILE A 335 -12.51 15.09 -18.99
N LEU A 336 -13.49 14.17 -18.98
CA LEU A 336 -14.17 13.69 -20.19
C LEU A 336 -15.61 14.21 -20.23
N CYS A 337 -15.88 15.18 -21.11
CA CYS A 337 -17.19 15.77 -21.32
C CYS A 337 -17.84 15.23 -22.61
N ARG A 338 -19.10 14.81 -22.54
CA ARG A 338 -19.91 14.41 -23.71
C ARG A 338 -20.78 15.59 -24.16
N GLN A 339 -20.63 15.97 -25.43
CA GLN A 339 -21.32 17.14 -26.01
C GLN A 339 -21.90 16.82 -27.40
N VAL A 340 -22.49 17.84 -28.03
CA VAL A 340 -22.83 17.84 -29.46
C VAL A 340 -22.09 19.01 -30.11
N ASP A 341 -21.45 18.76 -31.24
CA ASP A 341 -20.60 19.71 -31.98
C ASP A 341 -21.38 20.98 -32.39
N GLN A 342 -21.30 22.05 -31.59
CA GLN A 342 -22.01 23.30 -31.78
C GLN A 342 -21.15 24.50 -31.34
N PRO A 343 -21.29 25.68 -31.97
CA PRO A 343 -20.55 26.88 -31.59
C PRO A 343 -20.74 27.23 -30.10
N GLY A 344 -19.67 27.75 -29.48
CA GLY A 344 -19.69 28.21 -28.10
C GLY A 344 -19.38 27.15 -27.02
N MET A 345 -19.56 25.85 -27.30
CA MET A 345 -19.39 24.80 -26.27
C MET A 345 -18.01 24.79 -25.60
N ILE A 346 -16.93 24.92 -26.39
CA ILE A 346 -15.55 25.03 -25.88
C ILE A 346 -15.41 26.23 -24.93
N GLY A 347 -15.92 27.39 -25.34
CA GLY A 347 -15.89 28.62 -24.53
C GLY A 347 -16.75 28.51 -23.27
N GLN A 348 -17.88 27.80 -23.30
CA GLN A 348 -18.69 27.56 -22.10
C GLN A 348 -17.92 26.74 -21.08
N VAL A 349 -17.30 25.63 -21.48
CA VAL A 349 -16.55 24.77 -20.55
C VAL A 349 -15.30 25.48 -20.03
N GLY A 350 -14.55 26.17 -20.91
CA GLY A 350 -13.40 26.98 -20.51
C GLY A 350 -13.76 28.08 -19.51
N ASN A 351 -14.87 28.81 -19.73
CA ASN A 351 -15.35 29.82 -18.79
C ASN A 351 -15.76 29.23 -17.44
N ILE A 352 -16.32 28.02 -17.38
CA ILE A 352 -16.68 27.37 -16.12
C ILE A 352 -15.41 27.01 -15.32
N LEU A 353 -14.40 26.42 -15.96
CA LEU A 353 -13.12 26.12 -15.32
C LEU A 353 -12.38 27.39 -14.86
N ALA A 354 -12.31 28.41 -15.72
CA ALA A 354 -11.72 29.71 -15.38
C ALA A 354 -12.46 30.42 -14.23
N SER A 355 -13.79 30.29 -14.14
CA SER A 355 -14.58 30.85 -13.02
C SER A 355 -14.28 30.21 -11.65
N GLN A 356 -13.47 29.15 -11.62
CA GLN A 356 -13.01 28.45 -10.43
C GLN A 356 -11.48 28.39 -10.33
N ASN A 357 -10.78 29.17 -11.16
CA ASN A 357 -9.31 29.22 -11.25
C ASN A 357 -8.66 27.84 -11.45
N VAL A 358 -9.27 26.99 -12.28
CA VAL A 358 -8.70 25.71 -12.73
C VAL A 358 -8.00 25.95 -14.07
N ASN A 359 -6.71 25.65 -14.17
CA ASN A 359 -5.95 25.80 -15.41
C ASN A 359 -6.23 24.64 -16.39
N VAL A 360 -6.14 24.93 -17.69
CA VAL A 360 -6.27 23.93 -18.76
C VAL A 360 -4.93 23.78 -19.46
N SER A 361 -4.20 22.72 -19.12
CA SER A 361 -2.92 22.39 -19.75
C SER A 361 -3.08 21.74 -21.13
N PHE A 362 -4.21 21.07 -21.41
CA PHE A 362 -4.51 20.54 -22.74
C PHE A 362 -6.02 20.43 -23.00
N MET A 363 -6.47 20.65 -24.24
CA MET A 363 -7.85 20.35 -24.66
C MET A 363 -7.92 19.73 -26.06
N SER A 364 -8.70 18.65 -26.20
CA SER A 364 -8.96 17.96 -27.46
C SER A 364 -10.45 17.70 -27.65
N VAL A 365 -10.95 17.85 -28.89
CA VAL A 365 -12.37 17.63 -29.23
C VAL A 365 -12.50 16.59 -30.33
N GLY A 366 -12.87 15.37 -29.95
CA GLY A 366 -13.18 14.27 -30.85
C GLY A 366 -14.62 14.32 -31.34
N ARG A 367 -14.86 14.22 -32.65
CA ARG A 367 -16.22 14.15 -33.22
C ARG A 367 -16.33 13.09 -34.31
N ILE A 368 -17.44 12.35 -34.30
CA ILE A 368 -17.73 11.33 -35.33
C ILE A 368 -18.16 11.98 -36.66
N ALA A 369 -18.90 13.10 -36.58
CA ALA A 369 -19.27 13.90 -37.76
C ALA A 369 -19.65 15.33 -37.35
N LEU A 370 -19.61 16.26 -38.32
CA LEU A 370 -20.09 17.63 -38.18
C LEU A 370 -21.49 17.69 -37.56
N LYS A 371 -21.64 18.53 -36.52
CA LYS A 371 -22.92 18.77 -35.81
C LYS A 371 -23.54 17.55 -35.12
N ARG A 372 -22.83 16.41 -35.01
CA ARG A 372 -23.27 15.22 -34.27
C ARG A 372 -22.62 15.16 -32.87
N LYS A 373 -22.71 14.01 -32.20
CA LYS A 373 -22.05 13.74 -30.91
C LYS A 373 -20.55 14.06 -31.01
N ALA A 374 -19.98 14.60 -29.93
CA ALA A 374 -18.56 14.81 -29.75
C ALA A 374 -18.16 14.56 -28.28
N ILE A 375 -16.88 14.24 -28.05
CA ILE A 375 -16.23 14.26 -26.73
C ILE A 375 -15.32 15.48 -26.68
N MET A 376 -15.25 16.13 -25.52
CA MET A 376 -14.16 17.03 -25.16
C MET A 376 -13.35 16.33 -24.05
N ALA A 377 -12.05 16.16 -24.28
CA ALA A 377 -11.10 15.63 -23.31
C ALA A 377 -10.16 16.77 -22.89
N ILE A 378 -10.05 17.01 -21.59
CA ILE A 378 -9.41 18.20 -21.03
C ILE A 378 -8.42 17.77 -19.95
N GLY A 379 -7.13 18.04 -20.18
CA GLY A 379 -6.11 18.01 -19.14
C GLY A 379 -6.19 19.31 -18.33
N VAL A 380 -6.32 19.16 -17.01
CA VAL A 380 -6.33 20.27 -16.05
C VAL A 380 -5.35 19.98 -14.91
N ASP A 381 -4.73 21.02 -14.40
CA ASP A 381 -3.63 20.88 -13.43
C ASP A 381 -4.18 20.62 -12.02
N GLU A 382 -5.19 21.39 -11.60
CA GLU A 382 -5.93 21.20 -10.36
C GLU A 382 -7.14 20.27 -10.53
N GLU A 383 -7.50 19.49 -9.50
CA GLU A 383 -8.74 18.69 -9.52
C GLU A 383 -9.98 19.61 -9.42
N PRO A 384 -10.91 19.63 -10.40
CA PRO A 384 -12.07 20.50 -10.34
C PRO A 384 -13.04 20.06 -9.25
N ASN A 385 -13.51 21.00 -8.44
CA ASN A 385 -14.50 20.69 -7.41
C ASN A 385 -15.81 20.13 -8.01
N LYS A 386 -16.56 19.37 -7.21
CA LYS A 386 -17.79 18.67 -7.68
C LYS A 386 -18.85 19.61 -8.26
N ASP A 387 -18.96 20.83 -7.76
CA ASP A 387 -19.88 21.84 -8.29
C ASP A 387 -19.45 22.34 -9.69
N THR A 388 -18.15 22.46 -9.95
CA THR A 388 -17.58 22.76 -11.28
C THR A 388 -17.96 21.67 -12.29
N LEU A 389 -17.80 20.40 -11.91
CA LEU A 389 -18.18 19.25 -12.74
C LEU A 389 -19.70 19.19 -12.98
N LEU A 390 -20.51 19.52 -11.96
CA LEU A 390 -21.97 19.64 -12.09
C LEU A 390 -22.37 20.80 -13.03
N LYS A 391 -21.73 21.96 -12.94
CA LYS A 391 -21.95 23.11 -13.84
C LYS A 391 -21.64 22.77 -15.31
N ILE A 392 -20.61 21.96 -15.56
CA ILE A 392 -20.29 21.44 -16.92
C ILE A 392 -21.40 20.50 -17.42
N GLY A 393 -22.05 19.73 -16.53
CA GLY A 393 -23.14 18.81 -16.86
C GLY A 393 -24.56 19.42 -16.88
N GLN A 394 -24.76 20.63 -16.36
CA GLN A 394 -26.10 21.22 -16.17
C GLN A 394 -26.69 21.84 -17.44
N VAL A 395 -27.94 21.47 -17.75
CA VAL A 395 -28.79 22.25 -18.64
C VAL A 395 -29.57 23.27 -17.82
N ARG A 396 -29.30 24.55 -18.09
CA ARG A 396 -29.89 25.76 -17.49
C ARG A 396 -30.76 26.51 -18.50
N THR A 397 -31.38 25.77 -19.42
CA THR A 397 -32.27 26.29 -20.47
C THR A 397 -33.59 25.53 -20.44
N ILE A 398 -34.70 26.24 -20.61
CA ILE A 398 -36.03 25.67 -20.81
C ILE A 398 -36.44 25.78 -22.28
N PHE A 399 -37.26 24.84 -22.71
CA PHE A 399 -37.93 24.82 -24.01
C PHE A 399 -39.40 25.15 -23.80
N ILE A 400 -39.95 26.01 -24.65
CA ILE A 400 -41.26 26.63 -24.51
C ILE A 400 -42.06 26.37 -25.79
N THR A 401 -43.28 25.86 -25.63
CA THR A 401 -44.21 25.53 -26.72
C THR A 401 -45.61 26.07 -26.39
N GLY A 402 -46.52 26.10 -27.37
CA GLY A 402 -47.84 26.71 -27.19
C GLY A 402 -47.84 28.24 -27.27
N LEU A 403 -46.86 28.81 -27.96
CA LEU A 403 -46.85 30.22 -28.36
C LEU A 403 -47.79 30.43 -29.57
N PRO A 404 -48.42 31.62 -29.72
CA PRO A 404 -49.23 31.95 -30.90
C PRO A 404 -48.37 32.09 -32.16
N ASP A 405 -48.95 31.82 -33.34
CA ASP A 405 -48.21 31.71 -34.61
C ASP A 405 -47.55 33.02 -35.08
N ASP A 406 -48.00 34.19 -34.59
CA ASP A 406 -47.44 35.51 -34.92
C ASP A 406 -46.45 36.07 -33.87
N VAL A 407 -46.12 35.27 -32.83
CA VAL A 407 -45.26 35.68 -31.71
C VAL A 407 -43.91 36.24 -32.17
N LYS A 408 -43.52 37.39 -31.60
CA LYS A 408 -42.20 37.98 -31.81
C LYS A 408 -41.29 37.72 -30.63
N GLU A 409 -39.99 37.59 -30.92
CA GLU A 409 -38.93 37.34 -29.93
C GLU A 409 -38.95 38.36 -28.77
N ARG A 410 -39.31 39.61 -29.06
CA ARG A 410 -39.53 40.69 -28.08
C ARG A 410 -40.66 40.41 -27.06
N GLU A 411 -41.74 39.73 -27.44
CA GLU A 411 -42.85 39.43 -26.54
C GLU A 411 -42.45 38.33 -25.55
N LEU A 412 -41.78 37.27 -26.05
CA LEU A 412 -41.20 36.24 -25.20
C LEU A 412 -40.13 36.84 -24.26
N GLN A 413 -39.26 37.72 -24.75
CA GLN A 413 -38.29 38.45 -23.91
C GLN A 413 -38.97 39.33 -22.84
N ASN A 414 -40.06 40.02 -23.17
CA ASN A 414 -40.78 40.89 -22.23
C ASN A 414 -41.48 40.13 -21.10
N LEU A 415 -41.93 38.89 -21.36
CA LEU A 415 -42.42 37.98 -20.33
C LEU A 415 -41.28 37.49 -19.43
N LEU A 416 -40.20 36.99 -20.04
CA LEU A 416 -39.14 36.26 -19.32
C LEU A 416 -38.16 37.16 -18.55
N ARG A 417 -37.96 38.42 -18.95
CA ARG A 417 -36.99 39.35 -18.34
C ARG A 417 -37.19 39.61 -16.83
N TRP A 418 -38.38 39.30 -16.31
CA TRP A 418 -38.73 39.46 -14.89
C TRP A 418 -38.46 38.20 -14.05
N LEU A 419 -38.11 37.08 -14.68
CA LEU A 419 -37.84 35.82 -13.98
C LEU A 419 -36.40 35.80 -13.41
N PRO A 420 -36.19 35.39 -12.14
CA PRO A 420 -34.88 35.43 -11.51
C PRO A 420 -33.80 34.68 -12.30
N GLY A 421 -32.73 35.38 -12.65
CA GLY A 421 -31.58 34.81 -13.36
C GLY A 421 -31.79 34.58 -14.85
N TYR A 422 -32.83 35.12 -15.49
CA TYR A 422 -32.96 35.12 -16.94
C TYR A 422 -31.74 35.78 -17.62
N GLU A 423 -31.12 35.10 -18.59
CA GLU A 423 -30.01 35.62 -19.39
C GLU A 423 -30.42 36.02 -20.81
N ALA A 424 -31.21 35.18 -21.49
CA ALA A 424 -31.64 35.38 -22.88
C ALA A 424 -32.79 34.44 -23.28
N SER A 425 -33.51 34.78 -24.35
CA SER A 425 -34.41 33.88 -25.05
C SER A 425 -34.25 33.97 -26.56
N GLN A 426 -34.77 32.95 -27.26
CA GLN A 426 -34.87 32.94 -28.72
C GLN A 426 -36.17 32.25 -29.15
N VAL A 427 -36.79 32.77 -30.21
CA VAL A 427 -37.93 32.13 -30.90
C VAL A 427 -37.45 31.49 -32.20
N ASN A 428 -37.97 30.31 -32.52
CA ASN A 428 -37.67 29.56 -33.75
C ASN A 428 -38.95 29.05 -34.42
N SER A 429 -39.42 29.77 -35.45
CA SER A 429 -40.65 29.47 -36.21
C SER A 429 -40.40 28.59 -37.45
N LYS A 430 -39.45 27.64 -37.39
CA LYS A 430 -39.08 26.75 -38.52
C LYS A 430 -39.87 25.43 -38.56
N GLY A 431 -41.07 25.40 -37.98
CA GLY A 431 -41.97 24.26 -37.97
C GLY A 431 -43.42 24.74 -37.92
N GLU A 432 -44.37 23.81 -37.84
CA GLU A 432 -45.82 24.10 -37.89
C GLU A 432 -46.35 25.00 -36.77
N LYS A 433 -45.58 25.14 -35.67
CA LYS A 433 -45.84 26.10 -34.58
C LYS A 433 -44.52 26.72 -34.09
N PRO A 434 -44.53 27.98 -33.61
CA PRO A 434 -43.34 28.61 -33.06
C PRO A 434 -42.91 28.00 -31.73
N MET A 435 -41.59 27.89 -31.55
CA MET A 435 -40.97 27.32 -30.35
C MET A 435 -40.03 28.33 -29.71
N GLY A 436 -40.12 28.50 -28.40
CA GLY A 436 -39.22 29.33 -27.59
C GLY A 436 -38.13 28.52 -26.90
N PHE A 437 -36.99 29.15 -26.66
CA PHE A 437 -35.94 28.68 -25.76
C PHE A 437 -35.57 29.82 -24.82
N ALA A 438 -35.29 29.54 -23.55
CA ALA A 438 -34.88 30.55 -22.58
C ALA A 438 -33.74 30.06 -21.67
N LEU A 439 -32.66 30.83 -21.61
CA LEU A 439 -31.43 30.59 -20.86
C LEU A 439 -31.50 31.28 -19.51
N PHE A 440 -31.09 30.59 -18.45
CA PHE A 440 -31.00 31.10 -17.09
C PHE A 440 -29.60 30.90 -16.51
N ALA A 441 -29.26 31.71 -15.51
CA ALA A 441 -27.94 31.70 -14.87
C ALA A 441 -27.62 30.36 -14.20
N SER A 442 -28.61 29.71 -13.57
CA SER A 442 -28.49 28.39 -12.93
C SER A 442 -29.60 27.42 -13.34
N ALA A 443 -29.36 26.12 -13.19
CA ALA A 443 -30.38 25.09 -13.43
C ALA A 443 -31.57 25.20 -12.45
N GLN A 444 -31.35 25.63 -11.21
CA GLN A 444 -32.42 25.83 -10.22
C GLN A 444 -33.36 26.97 -10.64
N GLN A 445 -32.82 28.07 -11.17
CA GLN A 445 -33.61 29.16 -11.75
C GLN A 445 -34.34 28.72 -13.04
N ALA A 446 -33.71 27.92 -13.89
CA ALA A 446 -34.37 27.35 -15.06
C ALA A 446 -35.56 26.46 -14.67
N ILE A 447 -35.42 25.61 -13.65
CA ILE A 447 -36.51 24.77 -13.13
C ILE A 447 -37.63 25.65 -12.55
N ALA A 448 -37.32 26.62 -11.69
CA ALA A 448 -38.32 27.53 -11.14
C ALA A 448 -39.07 28.33 -12.23
N ALA A 449 -38.36 28.79 -13.26
CA ALA A 449 -38.95 29.45 -14.42
C ALA A 449 -39.87 28.52 -15.22
N LYS A 450 -39.46 27.25 -15.46
CA LYS A 450 -40.28 26.21 -16.06
C LYS A 450 -41.60 26.04 -15.29
N ASP A 451 -41.51 25.81 -13.98
CA ASP A 451 -42.70 25.60 -13.13
C ASP A 451 -43.58 26.86 -13.02
N THR A 452 -43.01 28.06 -13.11
CA THR A 452 -43.76 29.33 -13.13
C THR A 452 -44.52 29.58 -14.44
N LEU A 453 -43.95 29.14 -15.57
CA LEU A 453 -44.53 29.35 -16.91
C LEU A 453 -45.46 28.22 -17.35
N GLN A 454 -45.42 27.06 -16.67
CA GLN A 454 -46.20 25.90 -17.06
C GLN A 454 -47.71 26.17 -16.99
N ASN A 455 -48.39 25.98 -18.12
CA ASN A 455 -49.82 26.24 -18.31
C ASN A 455 -50.22 27.73 -18.18
N MET A 456 -49.27 28.66 -18.23
CA MET A 456 -49.57 30.10 -18.27
C MET A 456 -50.22 30.48 -19.61
N VAL A 457 -51.30 31.26 -19.58
CA VAL A 457 -51.88 31.86 -20.77
C VAL A 457 -50.94 32.99 -21.24
N PHE A 458 -50.35 32.82 -22.42
CA PHE A 458 -49.43 33.80 -23.04
C PHE A 458 -50.20 34.96 -23.68
N ASP A 459 -51.33 34.63 -24.31
CA ASP A 459 -52.25 35.58 -24.92
C ASP A 459 -53.70 35.09 -24.70
N ALA A 460 -54.56 36.01 -24.25
CA ALA A 460 -55.95 35.76 -23.93
C ALA A 460 -56.84 35.65 -25.18
N ASP A 461 -56.50 36.35 -26.26
CA ASP A 461 -57.33 36.43 -27.46
C ASP A 461 -57.19 35.16 -28.32
N SER A 462 -55.96 34.70 -28.56
CA SER A 462 -55.68 33.38 -29.18
C SER A 462 -55.87 32.19 -28.22
N LYS A 463 -55.99 32.44 -26.91
CA LYS A 463 -56.00 31.43 -25.84
C LYS A 463 -54.76 30.53 -25.85
N SER A 464 -53.62 31.07 -26.25
CA SER A 464 -52.35 30.35 -26.34
C SER A 464 -51.80 30.04 -24.95
N VAL A 465 -51.65 28.76 -24.62
CA VAL A 465 -51.19 28.26 -23.31
C VAL A 465 -49.77 27.71 -23.42
N LEU A 466 -48.86 28.21 -22.58
CA LEU A 466 -47.48 27.76 -22.54
C LEU A 466 -47.36 26.34 -21.97
N HIS A 467 -46.58 25.50 -22.66
CA HIS A 467 -46.09 24.24 -22.12
C HIS A 467 -44.56 24.23 -22.19
N THR A 468 -43.93 23.89 -21.06
CA THR A 468 -42.50 24.08 -20.84
C THR A 468 -41.82 22.82 -20.30
N GLU A 469 -40.72 22.42 -20.93
CA GLU A 469 -39.84 21.34 -20.45
C GLU A 469 -38.42 21.86 -20.23
N MET A 470 -37.59 21.12 -19.49
CA MET A 470 -36.15 21.36 -19.51
C MET A 470 -35.64 21.08 -20.93
N ALA A 471 -34.94 22.03 -21.53
CA ALA A 471 -34.41 21.83 -22.87
C ALA A 471 -33.37 20.70 -22.88
N LYS A 472 -33.19 20.07 -24.04
CA LYS A 472 -32.21 18.97 -24.20
C LYS A 472 -30.76 19.45 -24.30
N LYS A 473 -30.55 20.78 -24.31
CA LYS A 473 -29.27 21.51 -24.40
C LYS A 473 -29.44 22.95 -23.91
N ASN A 474 -28.33 23.66 -23.67
CA ASN A 474 -28.34 25.10 -23.43
C ASN A 474 -28.55 25.92 -24.71
N LEU A 475 -29.26 27.05 -24.61
CA LEU A 475 -29.39 28.05 -25.67
C LEU A 475 -28.07 28.82 -25.85
N PHE A 476 -27.64 29.00 -27.11
CA PHE A 476 -26.41 29.72 -27.44
C PHE A 476 -26.70 31.18 -27.79
N VAL A 477 -26.11 32.12 -27.04
CA VAL A 477 -26.24 33.56 -27.27
C VAL A 477 -24.98 34.10 -27.95
N LYS A 478 -25.13 34.71 -29.12
CA LYS A 478 -24.06 35.53 -29.70
C LYS A 478 -23.92 36.83 -28.90
N ARG A 479 -22.95 36.90 -27.99
CA ARG A 479 -22.51 38.21 -27.47
C ARG A 479 -21.84 38.99 -28.60
N GLY A 480 -22.37 40.17 -28.91
CA GLY A 480 -21.79 41.09 -29.88
C GLY A 480 -22.37 42.49 -29.68
N ILE A 481 -21.49 43.41 -29.29
CA ILE A 481 -21.66 44.88 -29.30
C ILE A 481 -22.77 45.39 -28.34
N VAL A 482 -22.35 46.18 -27.35
CA VAL A 482 -23.25 47.02 -26.54
C VAL A 482 -23.88 48.07 -27.46
N ALA A 483 -25.17 48.34 -27.29
CA ALA A 483 -25.90 49.28 -28.14
C ALA A 483 -25.56 50.75 -27.81
N ASP A 484 -24.41 51.22 -28.29
CA ASP A 484 -24.20 52.65 -28.56
C ASP A 484 -25.05 53.04 -29.78
N SER A 485 -26.13 53.76 -29.51
CA SER A 485 -27.08 54.21 -30.52
C SER A 485 -26.56 55.43 -31.30
N ASN A 486 -25.63 55.24 -32.24
CA ASN A 486 -25.50 56.06 -33.46
C ASN A 486 -24.32 55.63 -34.37
N ALA A 487 -24.60 54.79 -35.38
CA ALA A 487 -23.81 54.68 -36.60
C ALA A 487 -24.70 54.14 -37.74
N TYR A 488 -24.55 54.67 -38.95
CA TYR A 488 -25.38 54.31 -40.12
C TYR A 488 -24.89 53.02 -40.81
N ASP A 489 -25.81 52.22 -41.36
CA ASP A 489 -25.46 51.11 -42.26
C ASP A 489 -24.94 51.65 -43.59
N GLN A 490 -23.64 51.40 -43.86
CA GLN A 490 -23.11 51.35 -45.22
C GLN A 490 -22.02 50.26 -45.35
N SER A 491 -22.40 49.06 -45.82
CA SER A 491 -21.78 48.48 -47.02
C SER A 491 -22.33 47.09 -47.42
N LYS A 492 -22.75 46.98 -48.68
CA LYS A 492 -22.90 45.71 -49.41
C LYS A 492 -21.97 45.74 -50.61
N ARG A 493 -21.37 44.57 -50.95
CA ARG A 493 -20.33 44.37 -51.99
C ARG A 493 -18.97 45.00 -51.58
N MET A 494 -17.83 44.54 -52.12
CA MET A 494 -17.61 43.79 -53.36
C MET A 494 -16.58 42.65 -53.26
N ARG A 495 -16.37 41.93 -54.36
CA ARG A 495 -15.42 40.81 -54.53
C ARG A 495 -14.12 41.33 -55.21
N THR A 496 -13.12 40.44 -55.32
CA THR A 496 -11.77 40.61 -55.91
C THR A 496 -10.78 41.37 -55.01
N GLY A 497 -9.49 41.05 -54.97
CA GLY A 497 -8.76 39.94 -55.63
C GLY A 497 -7.45 40.41 -56.26
N GLY A 498 -6.31 39.84 -55.83
CA GLY A 498 -4.98 40.14 -56.37
C GLY A 498 -3.86 39.78 -55.39
N ASP A 499 -2.80 39.16 -55.90
CA ASP A 499 -1.61 38.77 -55.15
C ASP A 499 -0.58 39.91 -55.05
N TYR A 500 0.36 39.82 -54.09
CA TYR A 500 1.83 39.78 -54.32
C TYR A 500 2.61 39.87 -52.98
N SER A 501 3.95 39.80 -53.05
CA SER A 501 4.83 39.31 -51.97
C SER A 501 5.90 40.31 -51.45
N HIS A 502 6.64 39.86 -50.43
CA HIS A 502 7.92 40.37 -49.86
C HIS A 502 7.93 41.39 -48.69
N ALA A 503 8.24 40.84 -47.51
CA ALA A 503 9.34 41.21 -46.58
C ALA A 503 9.65 42.69 -46.23
N GLY A 504 9.68 42.99 -44.93
CA GLY A 504 10.27 44.20 -44.32
C GLY A 504 10.64 43.95 -42.84
N TYR A 505 11.78 44.47 -42.38
CA TYR A 505 12.47 44.08 -41.13
C TYR A 505 12.03 44.83 -39.85
N THR A 506 12.56 44.32 -38.71
CA THR A 506 12.85 45.00 -37.42
C THR A 506 11.72 45.50 -36.51
N SER A 507 11.66 44.91 -35.32
CA SER A 507 11.25 45.56 -34.06
C SER A 507 12.34 46.55 -33.58
N PRO A 508 12.00 47.50 -32.68
CA PRO A 508 12.56 47.37 -31.32
C PRO A 508 11.58 47.71 -30.18
N SER A 509 11.92 47.28 -28.96
CA SER A 509 11.25 47.67 -27.71
C SER A 509 12.25 48.39 -26.79
N PRO A 510 11.85 49.46 -26.07
CA PRO A 510 12.68 50.07 -25.03
C PRO A 510 12.05 49.97 -23.63
N PHE A 511 12.83 49.53 -22.63
CA PHE A 511 12.90 50.17 -21.30
C PHE A 511 14.10 49.62 -20.50
N HIS A 512 14.90 50.52 -19.90
CA HIS A 512 16.06 50.20 -19.05
C HIS A 512 15.85 50.76 -17.62
N PRO A 513 16.49 50.19 -16.59
CA PRO A 513 16.44 50.68 -15.20
C PRO A 513 17.44 51.83 -14.90
N PRO A 514 17.25 52.59 -13.81
CA PRO A 514 18.10 53.72 -13.42
C PRO A 514 19.37 53.33 -12.61
N PRO A 515 20.36 54.25 -12.48
CA PRO A 515 21.69 53.98 -11.88
C PRO A 515 21.83 54.35 -10.37
N PRO A 516 22.95 53.96 -9.71
CA PRO A 516 23.16 54.12 -8.25
C PRO A 516 24.14 55.25 -7.83
N PRO A 517 24.13 55.68 -6.56
CA PRO A 517 25.22 56.42 -5.89
C PRO A 517 26.01 55.55 -4.87
N VAL A 518 27.12 56.08 -4.31
CA VAL A 518 28.20 55.29 -3.67
C VAL A 518 28.70 55.92 -2.35
N TRP A 519 28.87 55.09 -1.31
CA TRP A 519 29.68 55.21 -0.06
C TRP A 519 29.64 56.54 0.77
N ALA A 520 29.57 56.53 2.12
CA ALA A 520 29.44 55.50 3.18
C ALA A 520 29.02 56.22 4.51
N HIS A 521 29.34 55.91 5.78
CA HIS A 521 30.24 54.93 6.45
C HIS A 521 29.85 54.76 7.96
N HIS A 522 30.12 53.60 8.56
CA HIS A 522 30.15 53.27 10.01
C HIS A 522 28.93 53.50 10.94
N GLY A 523 28.51 52.44 11.66
CA GLY A 523 27.98 52.56 13.03
C GLY A 523 26.89 51.57 13.46
N TYR A 524 27.26 50.55 14.25
CA TYR A 524 26.40 49.61 15.00
C TYR A 524 25.45 48.66 14.23
N MET A 525 25.52 47.37 14.57
CA MET A 525 24.62 46.32 14.10
C MET A 525 23.60 45.94 15.18
N ALA A 526 22.35 45.74 14.77
CA ALA A 526 21.35 44.94 15.46
C ALA A 526 20.61 44.08 14.41
N PRO A 527 20.19 42.83 14.74
CA PRO A 527 19.60 41.93 13.74
C PRO A 527 18.15 42.33 13.38
N PRO A 528 17.74 42.27 12.10
CA PRO A 528 16.37 42.59 11.68
C PRO A 528 15.38 41.43 11.94
N PRO A 529 14.07 41.74 12.12
CA PRO A 529 13.00 40.75 12.31
C PRO A 529 12.60 40.02 11.00
N PRO A 530 11.87 38.90 11.08
CA PRO A 530 11.41 38.14 9.92
C PRO A 530 10.32 38.88 9.10
N PRO A 531 10.18 38.58 7.79
CA PRO A 531 9.22 39.23 6.89
C PRO A 531 7.76 38.80 7.13
N PHE A 532 6.85 39.63 6.61
CA PHE A 532 5.41 39.65 6.90
C PHE A 532 4.59 38.86 5.85
N ASP A 533 3.60 38.08 6.30
CA ASP A 533 2.68 37.29 5.45
C ASP A 533 1.44 38.13 5.05
N PRO A 534 1.14 38.33 3.76
CA PRO A 534 -0.02 39.11 3.30
C PRO A 534 -1.40 38.45 3.48
N TYR A 535 -1.50 37.14 3.78
CA TYR A 535 -2.77 36.40 3.71
C TYR A 535 -3.46 36.11 5.06
N GLY A 536 -3.12 36.87 6.11
CA GLY A 536 -3.78 36.82 7.42
C GLY A 536 -5.22 37.35 7.45
N GLY A 537 -6.17 36.61 6.88
CA GLY A 537 -7.60 36.94 6.88
C GLY A 537 -8.27 36.79 8.26
N TYR A 538 -9.04 37.81 8.68
CA TYR A 538 -9.78 37.78 9.95
C TYR A 538 -10.91 36.72 9.95
N PRO A 539 -11.10 35.96 11.04
CA PRO A 539 -12.20 35.00 11.15
C PRO A 539 -13.55 35.69 11.38
N VAL A 540 -14.50 35.47 10.47
CA VAL A 540 -15.91 35.82 10.67
C VAL A 540 -16.61 34.66 11.38
N PRO A 541 -17.28 34.87 12.54
CA PRO A 541 -17.99 33.79 13.23
C PRO A 541 -19.27 33.39 12.46
N PRO A 542 -19.50 32.11 12.16
CA PRO A 542 -20.71 31.67 11.48
C PRO A 542 -21.94 31.76 12.40
N VAL A 543 -23.05 32.27 11.86
CA VAL A 543 -24.34 32.28 12.56
C VAL A 543 -24.89 30.84 12.62
N PRO A 544 -25.20 30.29 13.81
CA PRO A 544 -25.68 28.92 13.92
C PRO A 544 -27.15 28.80 13.46
N MET A 545 -27.41 27.98 12.44
CA MET A 545 -28.74 27.41 12.25
C MET A 545 -28.95 26.27 13.24
N SER A 546 -30.05 26.34 14.01
CA SER A 546 -30.35 25.38 15.06
C SER A 546 -30.83 24.04 14.51
N ALA A 547 -29.97 23.03 14.53
CA ALA A 547 -30.41 21.64 14.48
C ALA A 547 -31.32 21.32 15.69
N PRO A 548 -32.30 20.40 15.57
CA PRO A 548 -33.14 20.02 16.70
C PRO A 548 -32.29 19.40 17.81
N ALA A 549 -32.39 19.95 19.02
CA ALA A 549 -31.61 19.48 20.16
C ALA A 549 -32.03 18.05 20.57
N PRO A 550 -31.08 17.13 20.82
CA PRO A 550 -31.42 15.80 21.31
C PRO A 550 -32.04 15.91 22.71
N VAL A 551 -33.21 15.28 22.89
CA VAL A 551 -33.94 15.32 24.16
C VAL A 551 -33.13 14.61 25.25
N PRO A 552 -32.80 15.26 26.38
CA PRO A 552 -32.05 14.63 27.46
C PRO A 552 -32.80 13.40 28.02
N ALA A 553 -32.06 12.32 28.28
CA ALA A 553 -32.65 11.13 28.87
C ALA A 553 -33.12 11.37 30.33
N PRO A 554 -34.28 10.83 30.74
CA PRO A 554 -34.67 10.84 32.15
C PRO A 554 -33.65 10.08 33.02
N SER A 555 -33.52 10.50 34.27
CA SER A 555 -32.37 10.23 35.17
C SER A 555 -32.27 8.81 35.74
N SER A 556 -32.69 7.79 34.99
CA SER A 556 -32.83 6.39 35.45
C SER A 556 -32.17 5.35 34.53
N TYR A 557 -31.30 5.77 33.61
CA TYR A 557 -30.57 4.85 32.73
C TYR A 557 -29.13 4.59 33.20
N VAL A 558 -28.79 3.31 33.41
CA VAL A 558 -27.43 2.85 33.77
C VAL A 558 -26.76 2.27 32.52
N PRO A 559 -25.57 2.74 32.12
CA PRO A 559 -24.92 2.27 30.89
C PRO A 559 -24.37 0.85 31.03
N VAL A 560 -24.60 0.01 30.02
CA VAL A 560 -24.06 -1.36 29.95
C VAL A 560 -22.56 -1.33 29.65
N GLN A 561 -21.73 -1.27 30.70
CA GLN A 561 -20.27 -1.32 30.60
C GLN A 561 -19.75 -2.73 30.26
N ASN A 562 -19.87 -3.17 29.00
CA ASN A 562 -19.27 -4.43 28.54
C ASN A 562 -17.76 -4.28 28.25
N THR A 563 -16.99 -3.90 29.28
CA THR A 563 -15.57 -3.52 29.19
C THR A 563 -14.58 -4.70 29.16
N LYS A 564 -15.07 -5.95 29.04
CA LYS A 564 -14.21 -7.15 29.12
C LYS A 564 -13.59 -7.61 27.80
N ASP A 565 -14.21 -7.35 26.66
CA ASP A 565 -14.03 -8.22 25.49
C ASP A 565 -13.36 -7.59 24.24
N ASN A 566 -13.45 -6.26 24.07
CA ASN A 566 -12.92 -5.56 22.88
C ASN A 566 -11.93 -4.45 23.26
N PRO A 567 -10.74 -4.39 22.65
CA PRO A 567 -9.93 -3.18 22.69
C PRO A 567 -10.67 -2.08 21.91
N PRO A 568 -10.66 -0.83 22.39
CA PRO A 568 -11.38 0.24 21.73
C PRO A 568 -10.73 0.56 20.37
N CYS A 569 -11.53 0.58 19.30
CA CYS A 569 -11.11 0.89 17.93
C CYS A 569 -11.85 2.13 17.38
N ASN A 570 -11.50 2.55 16.17
CA ASN A 570 -12.11 3.69 15.48
C ASN A 570 -13.51 3.38 14.88
N THR A 571 -14.04 2.17 15.06
CA THR A 571 -15.33 1.76 14.48
C THR A 571 -16.38 1.51 15.57
N LEU A 572 -17.48 2.24 15.49
CA LEU A 572 -18.66 2.06 16.33
C LEU A 572 -19.68 1.15 15.65
N PHE A 573 -20.28 0.24 16.42
CA PHE A 573 -21.43 -0.56 16.04
C PHE A 573 -22.68 -0.05 16.77
N ILE A 574 -23.81 0.06 16.07
CA ILE A 574 -25.12 0.40 16.63
C ILE A 574 -26.04 -0.82 16.51
N GLY A 575 -26.46 -1.36 17.65
CA GLY A 575 -27.19 -2.62 17.77
C GLY A 575 -28.60 -2.48 18.35
N ASN A 576 -29.38 -1.49 17.91
CA ASN A 576 -30.79 -1.32 18.33
C ASN A 576 -31.60 -0.46 17.34
N LEU A 577 -31.38 -0.60 16.03
CA LEU A 577 -32.11 0.20 15.03
C LEU A 577 -33.46 -0.45 14.69
N GLY A 578 -34.53 0.34 14.76
CA GLY A 578 -35.86 -0.10 14.32
C GLY A 578 -35.89 -0.42 12.82
N GLU A 579 -36.80 -1.30 12.42
CA GLU A 579 -36.91 -1.81 11.04
C GLU A 579 -37.13 -0.68 10.00
N ASN A 580 -37.84 0.38 10.42
CA ASN A 580 -38.19 1.55 9.61
C ASN A 580 -37.18 2.72 9.68
N ILE A 581 -35.95 2.49 10.17
CA ILE A 581 -34.93 3.55 10.29
C ILE A 581 -34.65 4.24 8.94
N ASN A 582 -34.70 5.58 8.94
CA ASN A 582 -34.33 6.38 7.78
C ASN A 582 -32.80 6.52 7.67
N GLU A 583 -32.24 6.09 6.55
CA GLU A 583 -30.80 6.08 6.31
C GLU A 583 -30.22 7.49 6.09
N GLU A 584 -31.01 8.43 5.59
CA GLU A 584 -30.60 9.83 5.43
C GLU A 584 -30.53 10.57 6.77
N GLU A 585 -31.49 10.29 7.66
CA GLU A 585 -31.54 10.87 9.01
C GLU A 585 -30.38 10.34 9.88
N LEU A 586 -30.13 9.02 9.82
CA LEU A 586 -28.96 8.41 10.47
C LEU A 586 -27.66 8.95 9.89
N ARG A 587 -27.57 9.12 8.56
CA ARG A 587 -26.39 9.70 7.90
C ARG A 587 -26.15 11.14 8.32
N GLY A 588 -27.18 11.98 8.35
CA GLY A 588 -27.09 13.38 8.78
C GLY A 588 -26.59 13.53 10.22
N LEU A 589 -27.03 12.66 11.14
CA LEU A 589 -26.57 12.67 12.54
C LEU A 589 -25.07 12.40 12.68
N PHE A 590 -24.50 11.52 11.85
CA PHE A 590 -23.09 11.10 11.96
C PHE A 590 -22.13 11.83 11.02
N SER A 591 -22.57 12.29 9.85
CA SER A 591 -21.68 13.00 8.90
C SER A 591 -21.22 14.38 9.39
N VAL A 592 -21.88 14.93 10.41
CA VAL A 592 -21.50 16.19 11.08
C VAL A 592 -20.59 15.98 12.29
N GLN A 593 -20.24 14.73 12.63
CA GLN A 593 -19.43 14.40 13.79
C GLN A 593 -17.92 14.47 13.47
N PRO A 594 -17.07 14.94 14.40
CA PRO A 594 -15.62 15.01 14.18
C PRO A 594 -15.03 13.66 13.76
N GLY A 595 -14.21 13.67 12.70
CA GLY A 595 -13.51 12.49 12.20
C GLY A 595 -14.37 11.43 11.50
N PHE A 596 -15.65 11.66 11.20
CA PHE A 596 -16.46 10.69 10.44
C PHE A 596 -15.83 10.34 9.08
N LYS A 597 -15.54 9.06 8.83
CA LYS A 597 -15.03 8.57 7.54
C LYS A 597 -16.13 7.93 6.69
N GLN A 598 -16.82 6.92 7.23
CA GLN A 598 -17.85 6.19 6.49
C GLN A 598 -18.84 5.48 7.43
N MET A 599 -20.01 5.12 6.89
CA MET A 599 -20.99 4.28 7.59
C MET A 599 -21.57 3.22 6.64
N LYS A 600 -21.92 2.07 7.20
CA LYS A 600 -22.59 0.97 6.49
C LYS A 600 -23.72 0.40 7.36
N ILE A 601 -24.93 0.48 6.85
CA ILE A 601 -26.12 -0.16 7.43
C ILE A 601 -26.21 -1.58 6.87
N LEU A 602 -26.51 -2.56 7.73
CA LEU A 602 -26.89 -3.92 7.34
C LEU A 602 -28.31 -4.19 7.85
N ARG A 603 -29.24 -4.42 6.92
CA ARG A 603 -30.59 -4.91 7.22
C ARG A 603 -30.55 -6.45 7.17
N GLN A 604 -30.92 -7.12 8.26
CA GLN A 604 -31.06 -8.58 8.35
C GLN A 604 -32.50 -8.92 8.77
N GLU A 605 -32.96 -10.15 8.50
CA GLU A 605 -34.37 -10.58 8.60
C GLU A 605 -35.08 -10.38 9.96
N ARG A 606 -34.34 -9.99 11.02
CA ARG A 606 -34.91 -9.69 12.36
C ARG A 606 -34.33 -8.43 13.02
N HIS A 607 -33.28 -7.83 12.46
CA HIS A 607 -32.59 -6.69 13.08
C HIS A 607 -31.91 -5.82 12.00
N THR A 608 -31.96 -4.50 12.17
CA THR A 608 -31.09 -3.57 11.44
C THR A 608 -29.94 -3.13 12.34
N VAL A 609 -28.73 -3.09 11.80
CA VAL A 609 -27.51 -2.64 12.50
C VAL A 609 -26.71 -1.67 11.64
N CYS A 610 -25.91 -0.81 12.26
CA CYS A 610 -25.03 0.12 11.53
C CYS A 610 -23.61 0.07 12.09
N PHE A 611 -22.63 0.12 11.19
CA PHE A 611 -21.21 0.25 11.49
C PHE A 611 -20.75 1.63 11.02
N ILE A 612 -20.01 2.37 11.84
CA ILE A 612 -19.57 3.73 11.56
C ILE A 612 -18.08 3.82 11.88
N GLU A 613 -17.27 4.11 10.88
CA GLU A 613 -15.83 4.29 11.00
C GLU A 613 -15.48 5.77 11.14
N PHE A 614 -14.62 6.06 12.12
CA PHE A 614 -14.05 7.38 12.37
C PHE A 614 -12.55 7.39 12.05
N GLU A 615 -11.97 8.59 12.05
CA GLU A 615 -10.59 8.82 11.66
C GLU A 615 -9.59 8.18 12.61
N ASP A 616 -9.83 8.35 13.92
CA ASP A 616 -9.02 7.83 15.00
C ASP A 616 -9.90 7.24 16.13
N LEU A 617 -9.26 6.82 17.22
CA LEU A 617 -9.99 6.32 18.38
C LEU A 617 -10.62 7.43 19.24
N ASN A 618 -10.03 8.63 19.28
CA ASN A 618 -10.48 9.70 20.16
C ASN A 618 -11.83 10.26 19.67
N THR A 619 -11.95 10.47 18.36
CA THR A 619 -13.16 10.85 17.64
C THR A 619 -14.27 9.82 17.83
N ALA A 620 -14.01 8.53 17.56
CA ALA A 620 -14.97 7.45 17.83
C ALA A 620 -15.43 7.44 19.31
N THR A 621 -14.51 7.58 20.26
CA THR A 621 -14.82 7.59 21.70
C THR A 621 -15.65 8.80 22.10
N HIS A 622 -15.35 9.98 21.54
CA HIS A 622 -16.09 11.22 21.80
C HIS A 622 -17.54 11.12 21.30
N VAL A 623 -17.74 10.62 20.09
CA VAL A 623 -19.08 10.43 19.50
C VAL A 623 -19.87 9.36 20.22
N HIS A 624 -19.23 8.24 20.60
CA HIS A 624 -19.83 7.22 21.47
C HIS A 624 -20.31 7.81 22.80
N HIS A 625 -19.52 8.66 23.46
CA HIS A 625 -19.92 9.29 24.71
C HIS A 625 -21.05 10.32 24.56
N ASN A 626 -21.07 11.10 23.49
CA ASN A 626 -22.06 12.18 23.30
C ASN A 626 -23.43 11.67 22.80
N LEU A 627 -23.48 10.57 22.06
CA LEU A 627 -24.72 10.07 21.42
C LEU A 627 -25.30 8.79 22.04
N GLN A 628 -24.62 8.16 23.02
CA GLN A 628 -25.14 6.97 23.71
C GLN A 628 -26.52 7.23 24.32
N GLY A 629 -27.51 6.42 23.95
CA GLY A 629 -28.87 6.54 24.46
C GLY A 629 -29.72 7.65 23.83
N ALA A 630 -29.21 8.39 22.84
CA ALA A 630 -30.03 9.30 22.02
C ALA A 630 -31.06 8.53 21.19
N VAL A 631 -32.06 9.26 20.66
CA VAL A 631 -33.20 8.72 19.91
C VAL A 631 -33.33 9.48 18.59
N ILE A 632 -33.50 8.76 17.49
CA ILE A 632 -33.87 9.35 16.18
C ILE A 632 -35.40 9.23 15.99
N PRO A 633 -36.09 10.28 15.50
CA PRO A 633 -37.52 10.26 15.19
C PRO A 633 -38.02 9.03 14.41
N SER A 634 -37.36 8.63 13.30
CA SER A 634 -37.74 7.42 12.55
C SER A 634 -37.49 6.09 13.28
N SER A 635 -36.81 6.10 14.43
CA SER A 635 -36.53 4.93 15.27
C SER A 635 -37.54 4.74 16.42
N GLY A 636 -38.47 5.68 16.63
CA GLY A 636 -39.51 5.58 17.66
C GLY A 636 -38.96 5.47 19.09
N ILE A 637 -39.39 4.45 19.83
CA ILE A 637 -39.08 4.27 21.27
C ILE A 637 -37.63 3.75 21.49
N PHE A 638 -36.96 3.26 20.44
CA PHE A 638 -35.67 2.60 20.55
C PHE A 638 -34.51 3.60 20.69
N LYS A 639 -33.82 3.54 21.83
CA LYS A 639 -32.58 4.30 22.11
C LYS A 639 -31.37 3.64 21.48
N PHE A 640 -30.40 4.44 21.01
CA PHE A 640 -29.13 3.90 20.52
C PHE A 640 -28.34 3.19 21.63
N VAL A 641 -27.97 1.95 21.34
CA VAL A 641 -26.95 1.20 22.09
C VAL A 641 -25.75 1.06 21.17
N PHE A 642 -24.70 1.84 21.44
CA PHE A 642 -23.42 1.70 20.77
C PHE A 642 -22.58 0.61 21.46
N ALA A 643 -21.76 -0.09 20.68
CA ALA A 643 -20.69 -0.95 21.14
C ALA A 643 -19.45 -0.83 20.22
N VAL A 644 -18.32 -1.36 20.66
CA VAL A 644 -17.11 -1.52 19.82
C VAL A 644 -17.20 -2.87 19.12
N ASP A 645 -16.86 -2.94 17.83
CA ASP A 645 -17.08 -4.13 17.00
C ASP A 645 -15.97 -5.22 17.09
N LYS A 646 -16.28 -6.47 16.68
CA LYS A 646 -15.32 -7.55 16.40
C LYS A 646 -15.29 -7.83 14.90
N GLN A 647 -14.08 -7.89 14.32
CA GLN A 647 -13.84 -8.10 12.88
C GLN A 647 -14.66 -9.26 12.24
N PRO A 648 -14.96 -9.20 10.92
CA PRO A 648 -15.83 -10.16 10.25
C PRO A 648 -15.35 -11.61 10.37
N ARG A 649 -16.28 -12.53 10.65
CA ARG A 649 -16.01 -13.96 10.79
C ARG A 649 -16.05 -14.68 9.44
N ASN A 650 -14.97 -15.37 9.06
CA ASN A 650 -14.93 -16.77 8.57
C ASN A 650 -13.64 -17.06 7.79
N ILE A 651 -12.79 -18.01 8.26
CA ILE A 651 -12.58 -19.36 7.69
C ILE A 651 -11.55 -20.14 8.53
N SER A 652 -11.87 -21.37 8.94
CA SER A 652 -11.02 -22.32 9.72
C SER A 652 -10.80 -22.00 11.22
N LYS A 653 -11.48 -22.74 12.10
CA LYS A 653 -11.59 -22.42 13.55
C LYS A 653 -10.35 -22.69 14.42
N GLU A 654 -9.33 -23.38 13.91
CA GLU A 654 -8.16 -23.79 14.71
C GLU A 654 -6.87 -23.08 14.29
N VAL A 655 -6.63 -22.93 12.97
CA VAL A 655 -5.47 -22.18 12.45
C VAL A 655 -5.60 -20.70 12.79
N ASP A 656 -6.78 -20.09 12.59
CA ASP A 656 -7.05 -18.68 12.94
C ASP A 656 -6.66 -18.35 14.39
N LYS A 657 -6.94 -19.24 15.35
CA LYS A 657 -6.66 -18.97 16.78
C LYS A 657 -5.16 -18.88 17.06
N LEU A 658 -4.36 -19.74 16.44
CA LEU A 658 -2.90 -19.68 16.56
C LEU A 658 -2.33 -18.45 15.82
N VAL A 659 -2.84 -18.13 14.63
CA VAL A 659 -2.44 -16.93 13.87
C VAL A 659 -2.78 -15.65 14.63
N ILE A 660 -3.99 -15.51 15.17
CA ILE A 660 -4.42 -14.36 15.99
C ILE A 660 -3.65 -14.27 17.31
N PHE A 661 -3.23 -15.40 17.88
CA PHE A 661 -2.36 -15.42 19.06
C PHE A 661 -0.95 -14.93 18.73
N LEU A 662 -0.33 -15.45 17.65
CA LEU A 662 1.03 -15.09 17.24
C LEU A 662 1.13 -13.71 16.58
N ALA A 663 0.04 -13.18 16.01
CA ALA A 663 -0.05 -11.78 15.57
C ALA A 663 0.02 -10.78 16.75
N LYS A 664 -0.24 -11.22 17.98
CA LYS A 664 -0.05 -10.40 19.18
C LYS A 664 1.39 -10.53 19.68
N ARG A 665 2.02 -9.38 19.96
CA ARG A 665 3.34 -9.24 20.60
C ARG A 665 3.56 -10.19 21.79
N ASP A 666 2.55 -10.33 22.64
CA ASP A 666 2.61 -11.21 23.82
C ASP A 666 2.56 -12.71 23.47
N GLY A 667 1.95 -13.10 22.36
CA GLY A 667 1.96 -14.48 21.89
C GLY A 667 3.36 -14.89 21.41
N ILE A 668 4.06 -13.97 20.74
CA ILE A 668 5.47 -14.17 20.35
C ILE A 668 6.40 -14.24 21.58
N ASP A 669 6.25 -13.36 22.59
CA ASP A 669 7.00 -13.48 23.87
C ASP A 669 6.81 -14.88 24.49
N LYS A 670 5.60 -15.45 24.45
CA LYS A 670 5.32 -16.77 25.02
C LYS A 670 5.81 -17.93 24.13
N LEU A 671 5.76 -17.83 22.81
CA LEU A 671 6.34 -18.84 21.90
C LEU A 671 7.87 -18.88 22.00
N VAL A 672 8.53 -17.73 21.89
CA VAL A 672 10.00 -17.64 21.96
C VAL A 672 10.48 -18.00 23.38
N LYS A 673 9.68 -17.73 24.42
CA LYS A 673 9.93 -18.26 25.78
C LYS A 673 9.88 -19.79 25.81
N THR A 674 8.89 -20.44 25.20
CA THR A 674 8.86 -21.91 25.11
C THR A 674 10.14 -22.45 24.49
N PHE A 675 10.55 -21.92 23.32
CA PHE A 675 11.78 -22.33 22.64
C PHE A 675 13.03 -22.15 23.51
N GLN A 676 13.18 -20.99 24.19
CA GLN A 676 14.31 -20.72 25.08
C GLN A 676 14.48 -21.81 26.16
N TYR A 677 13.40 -22.15 26.87
CA TYR A 677 13.48 -23.08 28.01
C TYR A 677 13.41 -24.56 27.61
N VAL A 678 12.77 -24.92 26.50
CA VAL A 678 12.95 -26.26 25.87
C VAL A 678 14.42 -26.45 25.51
N SER A 679 15.03 -25.50 24.80
CA SER A 679 16.43 -25.58 24.38
C SER A 679 17.37 -25.71 25.57
N LYS A 680 17.10 -25.02 26.68
CA LYS A 680 17.87 -25.13 27.93
C LYS A 680 17.79 -26.52 28.59
N LEU A 681 16.62 -27.15 28.59
CA LEU A 681 16.44 -28.51 29.13
C LEU A 681 17.10 -29.57 28.24
N VAL A 682 16.96 -29.44 26.91
CA VAL A 682 17.59 -30.38 25.97
C VAL A 682 19.11 -30.23 25.96
N HIS A 683 19.65 -29.01 26.12
CA HIS A 683 21.08 -28.78 26.36
C HIS A 683 21.59 -29.63 27.52
N TRP A 684 21.01 -29.49 28.71
CA TRP A 684 21.43 -30.17 29.93
C TRP A 684 21.39 -31.70 29.83
N HIS A 685 20.44 -32.25 29.06
CA HIS A 685 20.39 -33.69 28.77
C HIS A 685 21.44 -34.13 27.73
N ALA A 686 21.69 -33.30 26.71
CA ALA A 686 22.67 -33.57 25.66
C ALA A 686 24.13 -33.32 26.09
N GLU A 687 24.37 -32.51 27.12
CA GLU A 687 25.69 -32.00 27.53
C GLU A 687 26.71 -33.12 27.80
N PHE A 688 26.27 -34.22 28.42
CA PHE A 688 27.11 -35.38 28.74
C PHE A 688 27.12 -36.48 27.68
N THR A 689 26.24 -36.41 26.67
CA THR A 689 26.00 -37.52 25.71
C THR A 689 26.30 -37.14 24.25
N HIS A 690 26.06 -35.89 23.87
CA HIS A 690 26.14 -35.37 22.51
C HIS A 690 26.64 -33.91 22.50
N PRO A 691 27.93 -33.63 22.76
CA PRO A 691 28.44 -32.26 22.95
C PRO A 691 28.13 -31.30 21.79
N ASN A 692 28.29 -31.74 20.53
CA ASN A 692 27.97 -30.94 19.34
C ASN A 692 26.48 -30.59 19.25
N MET A 693 25.61 -31.45 19.77
CA MET A 693 24.17 -31.21 19.84
C MET A 693 23.85 -30.22 20.97
N ALA A 694 24.46 -30.40 22.15
CA ALA A 694 24.34 -29.45 23.27
C ALA A 694 24.76 -28.03 22.87
N GLN A 695 25.88 -27.87 22.15
CA GLN A 695 26.34 -26.57 21.66
C GLN A 695 25.32 -25.87 20.73
N ARG A 696 24.64 -26.63 19.86
CA ARG A 696 23.54 -26.10 19.02
C ARG A 696 22.33 -25.69 19.87
N PHE A 697 21.96 -26.49 20.87
CA PHE A 697 20.94 -26.10 21.85
C PHE A 697 21.36 -24.90 22.71
N LYS A 698 22.66 -24.65 22.92
CA LYS A 698 23.14 -23.44 23.58
C LYS A 698 22.93 -22.20 22.73
N GLN A 699 23.29 -22.30 21.44
CA GLN A 699 23.07 -21.22 20.47
C GLN A 699 21.58 -20.90 20.33
N TRP A 700 20.70 -21.91 20.32
CA TRP A 700 19.25 -21.70 20.24
C TRP A 700 18.64 -21.14 21.54
N GLU A 701 19.14 -21.48 22.73
CA GLU A 701 18.78 -20.81 24.00
C GLU A 701 19.11 -19.31 23.92
N VAL A 702 20.33 -18.96 23.50
CA VAL A 702 20.82 -17.58 23.41
C VAL A 702 20.04 -16.77 22.37
N ALA A 703 19.86 -17.30 21.16
CA ALA A 703 19.11 -16.64 20.08
C ALA A 703 17.64 -16.42 20.47
N SER A 704 17.00 -17.39 21.11
CA SER A 704 15.63 -17.24 21.63
C SER A 704 15.57 -16.19 22.75
N GLY A 705 16.53 -16.21 23.68
CA GLY A 705 16.62 -15.23 24.76
C GLY A 705 16.78 -13.78 24.27
N LEU A 706 17.59 -13.56 23.23
CA LEU A 706 17.78 -12.26 22.58
C LEU A 706 16.48 -11.79 21.91
N SER A 707 15.91 -12.59 21.02
CA SER A 707 14.66 -12.27 20.32
C SER A 707 13.51 -11.96 21.27
N ARG A 708 13.35 -12.75 22.34
CA ARG A 708 12.33 -12.54 23.38
C ARG A 708 12.43 -11.17 24.03
N LYS A 709 13.64 -10.61 24.20
CA LYS A 709 13.82 -9.28 24.83
C LYS A 709 13.57 -8.12 23.86
N ALA A 710 13.82 -8.26 22.56
CA ALA A 710 13.31 -7.30 21.56
C ALA A 710 11.77 -7.20 21.60
N PHE A 711 11.07 -8.33 21.77
CA PHE A 711 9.62 -8.33 21.98
C PHE A 711 9.17 -7.74 23.35
N ARG A 712 10.08 -7.36 24.27
CA ARG A 712 9.72 -6.81 25.60
C ARG A 712 9.78 -5.29 25.73
N THR A 713 10.67 -4.60 24.99
CA THR A 713 10.92 -3.14 25.06
C THR A 713 9.69 -2.23 25.24
N GLY A 714 8.57 -2.52 24.58
CA GLY A 714 7.36 -1.69 24.65
C GLY A 714 6.46 -1.88 25.89
N ARG A 715 6.65 -2.92 26.71
CA ARG A 715 5.74 -3.19 27.84
C ARG A 715 5.80 -2.15 28.97
N PHE A 716 6.90 -1.42 29.12
CA PHE A 716 7.01 -0.27 30.03
C PHE A 716 5.87 0.74 29.84
N LEU A 717 5.60 1.11 28.58
CA LEU A 717 4.50 2.01 28.22
C LEU A 717 3.12 1.39 28.46
N THR A 718 3.00 0.07 28.33
CA THR A 718 1.76 -0.67 28.62
C THR A 718 1.43 -0.68 30.11
N GLY A 719 2.41 -0.94 30.99
CA GLY A 719 2.22 -0.89 32.44
C GLY A 719 1.81 0.51 32.92
N PHE A 720 2.54 1.54 32.48
CA PHE A 720 2.22 2.94 32.80
C PHE A 720 0.81 3.36 32.33
N ASN A 721 0.41 2.97 31.11
CA ASN A 721 -0.95 3.23 30.62
C ASN A 721 -2.03 2.42 31.35
N THR A 722 -1.71 1.21 31.82
CA THR A 722 -2.64 0.38 32.61
C THR A 722 -2.91 1.04 33.96
N LEU A 723 -1.87 1.48 34.65
CA LEU A 723 -1.96 2.28 35.88
C LEU A 723 -2.83 3.53 35.70
N ARG A 724 -2.59 4.29 34.61
CA ARG A 724 -3.33 5.52 34.30
C ARG A 724 -4.81 5.26 34.00
N ARG A 725 -5.15 4.16 33.32
CA ARG A 725 -6.52 3.88 32.83
C ARG A 725 -7.40 3.15 33.83
N ASN A 726 -6.86 2.23 34.63
CA ASN A 726 -7.63 1.46 35.58
C ASN A 726 -6.81 1.11 36.84
N PRO A 727 -6.64 2.05 37.78
CA PRO A 727 -5.84 1.82 38.98
C PRO A 727 -6.46 0.76 39.92
N GLY A 728 -7.74 0.39 39.76
CA GLY A 728 -8.38 -0.67 40.54
C GLY A 728 -9.52 -0.21 41.46
N ALA A 729 -10.37 -1.18 41.85
CA ALA A 729 -11.69 -0.92 42.42
C ALA A 729 -11.72 -0.51 43.91
N THR A 730 -10.66 -0.75 44.69
CA THR A 730 -10.56 -0.32 46.10
C THR A 730 -9.22 0.36 46.35
N PRO A 731 -9.10 1.30 47.32
CA PRO A 731 -7.83 1.99 47.60
C PRO A 731 -6.65 1.03 47.85
N SER A 732 -6.91 -0.08 48.55
CA SER A 732 -5.94 -1.16 48.74
C SER A 732 -5.49 -1.84 47.44
N PHE A 733 -6.39 -2.08 46.48
CA PHE A 733 -6.03 -2.59 45.16
C PHE A 733 -5.29 -1.55 44.32
N LYS A 734 -5.59 -0.24 44.49
CA LYS A 734 -4.83 0.84 43.84
C LYS A 734 -3.38 0.87 44.33
N PHE A 735 -3.17 0.76 45.64
CA PHE A 735 -1.83 0.71 46.23
C PHE A 735 -1.04 -0.53 45.77
N LEU A 736 -1.63 -1.73 45.85
CA LEU A 736 -0.98 -2.96 45.36
C LEU A 736 -0.69 -2.90 43.86
N GLY A 737 -1.59 -2.34 43.05
CA GLY A 737 -1.42 -2.16 41.61
C GLY A 737 -0.28 -1.20 41.25
N VAL A 738 -0.10 -0.12 42.01
CA VAL A 738 1.06 0.78 41.90
C VAL A 738 2.36 0.04 42.18
N LEU A 739 2.45 -0.74 43.27
CA LEU A 739 3.67 -1.48 43.60
C LEU A 739 4.01 -2.56 42.57
N ALA A 740 3.01 -3.31 42.08
CA ALA A 740 3.19 -4.34 41.05
C ALA A 740 3.75 -3.77 39.74
N ASN A 741 3.10 -2.70 39.21
CA ASN A 741 3.52 -2.08 37.96
C ASN A 741 4.83 -1.28 38.12
N ALA A 742 5.11 -0.71 39.29
CA ALA A 742 6.38 -0.04 39.56
C ALA A 742 7.57 -1.00 39.49
N GLY A 743 7.43 -2.22 40.02
CA GLY A 743 8.44 -3.28 39.85
C GLY A 743 8.67 -3.65 38.38
N GLU A 744 7.59 -3.87 37.62
CA GLU A 744 7.68 -4.18 36.19
C GLU A 744 8.29 -3.02 35.38
N MET A 745 8.05 -1.76 35.77
CA MET A 745 8.67 -0.58 35.16
C MET A 745 10.17 -0.47 35.49
N VAL A 746 10.59 -0.76 36.72
CA VAL A 746 12.02 -0.82 37.11
C VAL A 746 12.74 -1.90 36.31
N TYR A 747 12.15 -3.10 36.20
CA TYR A 747 12.64 -4.19 35.36
C TYR A 747 12.89 -3.72 33.91
N PHE A 748 11.84 -3.25 33.21
CA PHE A 748 12.00 -2.86 31.81
C PHE A 748 12.95 -1.68 31.62
N PHE A 749 13.03 -0.74 32.56
CA PHE A 749 13.95 0.38 32.44
C PHE A 749 15.42 -0.08 32.52
N PHE A 750 15.77 -0.89 33.54
CA PHE A 750 17.16 -1.29 33.77
C PHE A 750 17.65 -2.43 32.87
N ASP A 751 16.77 -3.28 32.34
CA ASP A 751 17.16 -4.30 31.34
C ASP A 751 17.75 -3.66 30.06
N HIS A 752 17.30 -2.47 29.65
CA HIS A 752 17.90 -1.76 28.51
C HIS A 752 19.36 -1.36 28.77
N PHE A 753 19.69 -0.90 29.98
CA PHE A 753 21.07 -0.57 30.35
C PHE A 753 21.95 -1.83 30.48
N LEU A 754 21.37 -2.95 30.93
CA LEU A 754 22.02 -4.26 30.88
C LEU A 754 22.40 -4.66 29.44
N TRP A 755 21.50 -4.45 28.47
CA TRP A 755 21.79 -4.74 27.06
C TRP A 755 22.82 -3.82 26.45
N LEU A 756 22.68 -2.51 26.61
CA LEU A 756 23.65 -1.52 26.11
C LEU A 756 25.05 -1.77 26.68
N SER A 757 25.16 -2.23 27.93
CA SER A 757 26.42 -2.68 28.54
C SER A 757 26.94 -4.00 27.94
N ARG A 758 26.06 -5.00 27.73
CA ARG A 758 26.44 -6.30 27.13
C ARG A 758 26.84 -6.24 25.66
N ILE A 759 26.35 -5.28 24.88
CA ILE A 759 26.74 -5.07 23.47
C ILE A 759 27.91 -4.09 23.30
N GLY A 760 28.47 -3.56 24.39
CA GLY A 760 29.62 -2.66 24.38
C GLY A 760 29.33 -1.18 24.13
N THR A 761 28.06 -0.76 24.12
CA THR A 761 27.67 0.67 24.02
C THR A 761 27.85 1.42 25.34
N LEU A 762 27.86 0.72 26.48
CA LEU A 762 28.15 1.25 27.82
C LEU A 762 29.22 0.40 28.52
N ASP A 763 29.83 0.93 29.59
CA ASP A 763 30.84 0.22 30.39
C ASP A 763 30.33 -1.19 30.81
N PRO A 764 31.03 -2.30 30.45
CA PRO A 764 30.68 -3.65 30.85
C PRO A 764 30.52 -3.85 32.37
N LYS A 765 31.17 -3.03 33.21
CA LYS A 765 31.03 -3.06 34.68
C LYS A 765 29.63 -2.67 35.16
N LEU A 766 28.83 -2.02 34.31
CA LEU A 766 27.43 -1.72 34.63
C LEU A 766 26.55 -2.96 34.53
N ALA A 767 26.85 -3.93 33.65
CA ALA A 767 26.01 -5.10 33.40
C ALA A 767 25.59 -5.81 34.69
N THR A 768 26.54 -6.17 35.57
CA THR A 768 26.22 -6.86 36.84
C THR A 768 25.26 -6.05 37.72
N LYS A 769 25.47 -4.73 37.83
CA LYS A 769 24.61 -3.85 38.63
C LYS A 769 23.21 -3.70 38.01
N MET A 770 23.14 -3.54 36.69
CA MET A 770 21.85 -3.41 35.98
C MET A 770 21.06 -4.72 35.99
N SER A 771 21.72 -5.87 35.90
CA SER A 771 21.07 -7.20 36.06
C SER A 771 20.42 -7.32 37.43
N TYR A 772 21.15 -6.98 38.52
CA TYR A 772 20.61 -7.02 39.88
C TYR A 772 19.39 -6.12 40.06
N ILE A 773 19.48 -4.84 39.63
CA ILE A 773 18.37 -3.87 39.76
C ILE A 773 17.16 -4.31 38.92
N SER A 774 17.40 -4.80 37.71
CA SER A 774 16.38 -5.36 36.80
C SER A 774 15.65 -6.55 37.46
N ALA A 775 16.41 -7.53 37.96
CA ALA A 775 15.88 -8.75 38.58
C ALA A 775 15.16 -8.48 39.92
N PHE A 776 15.63 -7.51 40.70
CA PHE A 776 14.95 -7.01 41.90
C PHE A 776 13.60 -6.37 41.54
N GLY A 777 13.55 -5.51 40.53
CA GLY A 777 12.31 -4.91 40.03
C GLY A 777 11.30 -5.95 39.55
N GLU A 778 11.75 -6.91 38.74
CA GLU A 778 10.93 -8.01 38.22
C GLU A 778 10.35 -8.85 39.37
N SER A 779 11.20 -9.26 40.33
CA SER A 779 10.79 -10.01 41.51
C SER A 779 9.78 -9.25 42.39
N PHE A 780 10.03 -7.95 42.65
CA PHE A 780 9.13 -7.09 43.43
C PHE A 780 7.75 -6.99 42.77
N GLY A 781 7.71 -6.74 41.45
CA GLY A 781 6.47 -6.65 40.69
C GLY A 781 5.64 -7.94 40.77
N TYR A 782 6.27 -9.10 40.57
CA TYR A 782 5.59 -10.39 40.61
C TYR A 782 5.01 -10.75 41.98
N ILE A 783 5.68 -10.39 43.09
CA ILE A 783 5.14 -10.59 44.45
C ILE A 783 3.79 -9.87 44.60
N PHE A 784 3.69 -8.60 44.17
CA PHE A 784 2.43 -7.84 44.29
C PHE A 784 1.34 -8.34 43.33
N PHE A 785 1.70 -8.76 42.10
CA PHE A 785 0.73 -9.41 41.21
C PHE A 785 0.17 -10.72 41.80
N VAL A 786 1.01 -11.57 42.41
CA VAL A 786 0.55 -12.80 43.11
C VAL A 786 -0.40 -12.46 44.26
N VAL A 787 -0.06 -11.48 45.10
CA VAL A 787 -0.93 -11.03 46.20
C VAL A 787 -2.29 -10.52 45.68
N MET A 788 -2.30 -9.73 44.61
CA MET A 788 -3.54 -9.23 43.99
C MET A 788 -4.44 -10.35 43.46
N ASP A 789 -3.87 -11.33 42.74
CA ASP A 789 -4.64 -12.46 42.20
C ASP A 789 -5.11 -13.42 43.31
N LEU A 790 -4.34 -13.63 44.38
CA LEU A 790 -4.78 -14.39 45.55
C LEU A 790 -5.96 -13.74 46.28
N ILE A 791 -5.98 -12.41 46.41
CA ILE A 791 -7.11 -11.69 46.99
C ILE A 791 -8.34 -11.76 46.06
N MET A 792 -8.16 -11.71 44.74
CA MET A 792 -9.26 -11.91 43.78
C MET A 792 -9.80 -13.36 43.81
N LEU A 793 -8.93 -14.37 43.93
CA LEU A 793 -9.33 -15.77 44.12
C LEU A 793 -10.19 -15.96 45.37
N LYS A 794 -9.78 -15.37 46.51
CA LYS A 794 -10.55 -15.39 47.76
C LYS A 794 -11.94 -14.76 47.57
N LYS A 795 -12.01 -13.55 46.99
CA LYS A 795 -13.29 -12.87 46.67
C LYS A 795 -14.16 -13.68 45.70
N GLY A 796 -13.57 -14.40 44.76
CA GLY A 796 -14.27 -15.31 43.85
C GLY A 796 -14.93 -16.47 44.59
N VAL A 797 -14.19 -17.14 45.48
CA VAL A 797 -14.72 -18.22 46.34
C VAL A 797 -15.82 -17.71 47.27
N GLU A 798 -15.67 -16.50 47.84
CA GLU A 798 -16.69 -15.88 48.69
C GLU A 798 -17.99 -15.55 47.92
N LYS A 799 -17.89 -15.07 46.68
CA LYS A 799 -19.06 -14.85 45.80
C LYS A 799 -19.74 -16.16 45.40
N GLU A 800 -18.97 -17.16 44.99
CA GLU A 800 -19.47 -18.49 44.62
C GLU A 800 -20.23 -19.14 45.79
N ARG A 801 -19.70 -19.02 47.02
CA ARG A 801 -20.34 -19.51 48.25
C ARG A 801 -21.60 -18.75 48.69
N LYS A 802 -21.85 -17.54 48.17
CA LYS A 802 -23.12 -16.81 48.36
C LYS A 802 -24.17 -17.29 47.38
N LEU A 803 -23.85 -17.25 46.08
CA LEU A 803 -24.75 -17.73 45.02
C LEU A 803 -25.17 -19.19 45.19
N LEU A 804 -24.27 -20.06 45.69
CA LEU A 804 -24.60 -21.46 46.02
C LEU A 804 -25.52 -21.62 47.25
N LYS A 805 -25.71 -20.59 48.08
CA LYS A 805 -26.70 -20.57 49.18
C LYS A 805 -28.01 -19.89 48.77
N GLU A 806 -27.95 -18.99 47.79
CA GLU A 806 -29.08 -18.25 47.24
C GLU A 806 -29.83 -19.05 46.15
N LYS A 807 -29.25 -20.15 45.67
CA LYS A 807 -29.83 -20.97 44.59
C LYS A 807 -31.12 -21.71 45.01
N GLY A 808 -32.26 -21.22 44.53
CA GLY A 808 -33.50 -22.00 44.36
C GLY A 808 -33.38 -23.07 43.26
N SER A 809 -34.33 -23.99 43.17
CA SER A 809 -34.15 -25.24 42.39
C SER A 809 -33.85 -25.04 40.89
N ASP A 810 -34.48 -24.04 40.25
CA ASP A 810 -34.45 -23.84 38.79
C ASP A 810 -34.03 -22.41 38.38
N ASP A 811 -32.99 -21.87 39.03
CA ASP A 811 -32.39 -20.59 38.62
C ASP A 811 -31.16 -20.79 37.71
N ASP A 812 -31.38 -20.61 36.40
CA ASP A 812 -30.35 -20.71 35.36
C ASP A 812 -29.40 -19.49 35.32
N GLU A 813 -29.84 -18.30 35.73
CA GLU A 813 -29.00 -17.10 35.73
C GLU A 813 -27.94 -17.18 36.85
N VAL A 814 -28.32 -17.72 38.01
CA VAL A 814 -27.40 -18.09 39.10
C VAL A 814 -26.44 -19.20 38.62
N SER A 815 -26.93 -20.18 37.85
CA SER A 815 -26.11 -21.26 37.28
C SER A 815 -25.02 -20.72 36.33
N GLU A 816 -25.39 -19.84 35.40
CA GLU A 816 -24.44 -19.22 34.47
C GLU A 816 -23.47 -18.26 35.18
N SER A 817 -23.94 -17.54 36.20
CA SER A 817 -23.11 -16.67 37.04
C SER A 817 -22.04 -17.44 37.82
N ILE A 818 -22.39 -18.60 38.40
CA ILE A 818 -21.44 -19.52 39.03
C ILE A 818 -20.43 -20.05 38.00
N LYS A 819 -20.86 -20.39 36.78
CA LYS A 819 -19.99 -20.82 35.68
C LYS A 819 -18.98 -19.72 35.30
N LYS A 820 -19.42 -18.46 35.17
CA LYS A 820 -18.56 -17.29 34.92
C LYS A 820 -17.53 -17.08 36.04
N ILE A 821 -17.92 -17.23 37.30
CA ILE A 821 -16.99 -17.12 38.46
C ILE A 821 -15.95 -18.24 38.46
N LYS A 822 -16.35 -19.49 38.17
CA LYS A 822 -15.41 -20.62 38.07
C LYS A 822 -14.35 -20.41 36.97
N VAL A 823 -14.73 -19.87 35.81
CA VAL A 823 -13.79 -19.53 34.73
C VAL A 823 -12.82 -18.41 35.16
N ASP A 824 -13.30 -17.32 35.75
CA ASP A 824 -12.43 -16.23 36.24
C ASP A 824 -11.44 -16.77 37.29
N ARG A 825 -11.90 -17.62 38.22
CA ARG A 825 -11.03 -18.31 39.21
C ARG A 825 -9.94 -19.17 38.56
N VAL A 826 -10.23 -19.92 37.50
CA VAL A 826 -9.21 -20.71 36.78
C VAL A 826 -8.18 -19.79 36.12
N MET A 827 -8.61 -18.72 35.47
CA MET A 827 -7.70 -17.74 34.85
C MET A 827 -6.81 -17.04 35.89
N ARG A 828 -7.35 -16.73 37.09
CA ARG A 828 -6.57 -16.18 38.21
C ARG A 828 -5.55 -17.19 38.75
N LEU A 829 -5.91 -18.47 38.86
CA LEU A 829 -4.98 -19.52 39.30
C LEU A 829 -3.81 -19.69 38.31
N MET A 830 -4.09 -19.64 37.00
CA MET A 830 -3.04 -19.65 35.97
C MET A 830 -2.17 -18.38 36.02
N SER A 831 -2.75 -17.22 36.33
CA SER A 831 -1.99 -15.98 36.56
C SER A 831 -1.04 -16.11 37.76
N VAL A 832 -1.50 -16.65 38.89
CA VAL A 832 -0.64 -16.96 40.06
C VAL A 832 0.48 -17.93 39.67
N ALA A 833 0.17 -19.03 38.98
CA ALA A 833 1.17 -20.00 38.55
C ALA A 833 2.24 -19.40 37.62
N ALA A 834 1.83 -18.54 36.68
CA ALA A 834 2.75 -17.82 35.81
C ALA A 834 3.64 -16.85 36.59
N ASN A 835 3.06 -16.04 37.47
CA ASN A 835 3.78 -15.01 38.23
C ASN A 835 4.74 -15.61 39.28
N VAL A 836 4.37 -16.72 39.93
CA VAL A 836 5.28 -17.48 40.82
C VAL A 836 6.41 -18.11 40.02
N ALA A 837 6.14 -18.66 38.84
CA ALA A 837 7.18 -19.25 37.99
C ALA A 837 8.13 -18.18 37.41
N ASP A 838 7.65 -17.00 37.04
CA ASP A 838 8.52 -15.88 36.65
C ASP A 838 9.30 -15.30 37.85
N LEU A 839 8.72 -15.27 39.07
CA LEU A 839 9.46 -14.91 40.29
C LEU A 839 10.66 -15.83 40.53
N PHE A 840 10.52 -17.15 40.35
CA PHE A 840 11.68 -18.07 40.45
C PHE A 840 12.77 -17.80 39.41
N ILE A 841 12.41 -17.32 38.22
CA ILE A 841 13.38 -16.93 37.17
C ILE A 841 14.09 -15.64 37.57
N ALA A 842 13.35 -14.62 38.03
CA ALA A 842 13.93 -13.34 38.45
C ALA A 842 14.84 -13.50 39.69
N LEU A 843 14.43 -14.29 40.69
CA LEU A 843 15.24 -14.58 41.88
C LEU A 843 16.57 -15.26 41.56
N ALA A 844 16.67 -16.01 40.45
CA ALA A 844 17.92 -16.62 40.02
C ALA A 844 18.94 -15.60 39.47
N GLU A 845 18.49 -14.44 38.98
CA GLU A 845 19.35 -13.34 38.49
C GLU A 845 19.77 -12.35 39.60
N ILE A 846 19.16 -12.39 40.79
CA ILE A 846 19.54 -11.52 41.92
C ILE A 846 20.82 -12.00 42.60
N GLU A 847 20.85 -13.26 43.05
CA GLU A 847 22.02 -13.89 43.68
C GLU A 847 22.13 -15.38 43.30
N PRO A 848 23.32 -16.02 43.38
CA PRO A 848 23.54 -17.43 43.01
C PRO A 848 22.88 -18.47 43.93
N ASN A 849 21.55 -18.44 44.09
CA ASN A 849 20.78 -19.44 44.82
C ASN A 849 20.86 -20.80 44.09
N PRO A 850 21.39 -21.88 44.70
CA PRO A 850 21.60 -23.16 44.01
C PRO A 850 20.31 -23.83 43.53
N PHE A 851 19.19 -23.66 44.25
CA PHE A 851 17.90 -24.23 43.86
C PHE A 851 17.28 -23.47 42.69
N CYS A 852 17.28 -22.13 42.75
CA CYS A 852 16.69 -21.29 41.70
C CYS A 852 17.53 -21.30 40.42
N ASN A 853 18.85 -21.43 40.51
CA ASN A 853 19.74 -21.52 39.34
C ASN A 853 19.84 -22.94 38.73
N HIS A 854 19.34 -23.98 39.41
CA HIS A 854 19.38 -25.33 38.87
C HIS A 854 18.60 -25.43 37.54
N VAL A 855 19.18 -26.11 36.54
CA VAL A 855 18.68 -26.04 35.16
C VAL A 855 17.25 -26.58 35.03
N LEU A 856 16.91 -27.64 35.77
CA LEU A 856 15.53 -28.14 35.83
C LEU A 856 14.56 -27.11 36.42
N THR A 857 14.94 -26.39 37.48
CA THR A 857 14.09 -25.36 38.11
C THR A 857 13.80 -24.24 37.12
N LEU A 858 14.84 -23.69 36.47
CA LEU A 858 14.68 -22.64 35.46
C LEU A 858 13.91 -23.11 34.23
N GLY A 859 14.17 -24.33 33.75
CA GLY A 859 13.46 -24.93 32.62
C GLY A 859 11.96 -25.09 32.89
N LEU A 860 11.62 -25.74 34.01
CA LEU A 860 10.24 -25.97 34.41
C LEU A 860 9.50 -24.66 34.70
N SER A 861 10.09 -23.72 35.45
CA SER A 861 9.50 -22.40 35.68
C SER A 861 9.32 -21.61 34.38
N GLY A 862 10.29 -21.69 33.47
CA GLY A 862 10.22 -21.14 32.13
C GLY A 862 9.02 -21.65 31.34
N LEU A 863 8.81 -22.97 31.33
CA LEU A 863 7.70 -23.64 30.67
C LEU A 863 6.35 -23.39 31.35
N VAL A 864 6.28 -23.35 32.69
CA VAL A 864 5.03 -23.08 33.42
C VAL A 864 4.52 -21.66 33.13
N SER A 865 5.38 -20.64 33.21
CA SER A 865 4.96 -19.28 32.84
C SER A 865 4.72 -19.11 31.33
N ALA A 866 5.40 -19.88 30.48
CA ALA A 866 5.05 -19.93 29.07
C ALA A 866 3.61 -20.47 28.91
N TRP A 867 3.36 -21.72 29.34
CA TRP A 867 2.08 -22.43 29.18
C TRP A 867 0.89 -21.73 29.84
N ALA A 868 1.01 -21.28 31.09
CA ALA A 868 -0.04 -20.50 31.74
C ALA A 868 -0.27 -19.15 31.03
N GLY A 869 0.78 -18.58 30.43
CA GLY A 869 0.68 -17.41 29.55
C GLY A 869 -0.02 -17.68 28.21
N TRP A 870 0.21 -18.85 27.60
CA TRP A 870 -0.56 -19.33 26.44
C TRP A 870 -2.04 -19.42 26.82
N TYR A 871 -2.37 -20.17 27.88
CA TYR A 871 -3.76 -20.35 28.33
C TYR A 871 -4.48 -19.03 28.65
N ARG A 872 -3.80 -18.10 29.35
CA ARG A 872 -4.37 -16.79 29.71
C ARG A 872 -4.62 -15.88 28.50
N ASN A 873 -3.78 -15.95 27.47
CA ASN A 873 -3.82 -15.04 26.32
C ASN A 873 -4.47 -15.67 25.05
N TRP A 874 -4.86 -16.95 25.10
CA TRP A 874 -5.46 -17.69 23.98
C TRP A 874 -6.82 -17.11 23.57
N PRO A 875 -7.16 -17.03 22.27
CA PRO A 875 -8.50 -16.64 21.83
C PRO A 875 -9.53 -17.70 22.22
N THR A 876 -10.41 -17.38 23.16
CA THR A 876 -11.59 -18.20 23.53
C THR A 876 -12.70 -18.07 22.49
#